data_AF-A0A8H7LRB0-F1
#
_entry.id   AF-A0A8H7LRB0-F1
#
_cell.length_a   1.000
_cell.length_b   1.000
_cell.length_c   1.000
_cell.angle_alpha   90.00
_cell.angle_beta   90.00
_cell.angle_gamma   90.00
#
_symmetry.space_group_name_H-M   'P 1'
#
loop_
_entity.id
_entity.type
_entity.pdbx_description
1 polymer ?
#
loop_
_entity_poly.entity_id
_entity_poly.type
_entity_poly.pdbx_seq_one_letter_code
_entity_poly.pdbx_strand_id
1 'polypeptide(L)'
;MLYRNLAGISTVNSAGTKLCQSPWRVVNEDKFQHSRKWCGLLHPVGYKASIPKIDVIIIPSRPTVLDEMSTTPTPNAEQTRSSKASTDLPRTITQHSRDTMVEEEEEQEAARSSVWKPAEGPGSRRPAPEKFAHTIFDPKIAPLRKVYTKIILMTLALTIIMMWICLPVYWGSLARSATHAPSLKAWVIDRDGGEIGQAVVQGLLATTQPTFKTGTKQHLGWVQVAADYVEDVGEAVLDEQAWGAVVVNAGATARLAAARASGDSSYNPASAITFYYAQARNEQATGSYVNPLTTAALTQILQQFNARSIASYLGSISGNATALQALTAAPQTLSGVWWATNNLRPYNAPVATAIMLVGQIYLCIFAFIMTMSNDAARGILGPFLKLRSYLYLRILVPLGLYLPLSLAFAMVSLPFHAPFGAKYSYAGGFFLYFLYTYMGMTALGLATEAMVTILTPRFMAFFLIPLIISNVSVATLPFDLQPWFYKYGYGFPIFNNTTAVRTILFNTKNHLGRSAGVIIAWIVLSSITLPLFTIIMRRRDERAHKQAMLEKNMPLDGDDNVTWFPPDTLLKDELPGMSTRIAVSFAFMSQGELIELDEEIVSHNRFDHIELLAAVGNGLDREGMFSQAVWFGQGGASWKWMKIDDIQFIECQPSVAFRMGTEPCVMVCTSKALYYLTVPHPDYHDTWVRTLKSVWPKENVDVKPWPLEGCRPTWWSAEYKDDWPFDAQEDKDFGRLS
;
A
#
# COMPACT_ATOMS: atom_id res chain seq x y z
N MET A 1 49.82 19.63 25.87
CA MET A 1 49.24 20.34 27.03
C MET A 1 47.83 19.80 27.22
N LEU A 2 47.54 19.21 28.40
CA LEU A 2 46.67 19.78 29.45
C LEU A 2 45.20 19.94 28.99
N TYR A 3 44.18 19.30 29.59
CA TYR A 3 44.16 18.36 30.73
C TYR A 3 43.28 17.12 30.43
N ARG A 4 43.54 16.04 31.17
CA ARG A 4 42.82 14.74 31.16
C ARG A 4 42.36 14.46 32.61
N ASN A 5 41.85 13.25 32.88
CA ASN A 5 41.84 12.57 34.20
C ASN A 5 40.73 13.04 35.18
N LEU A 6 40.23 12.21 36.11
CA LEU A 6 40.34 10.76 36.47
C LEU A 6 39.15 10.45 37.43
N ALA A 7 38.79 9.24 37.91
CA ALA A 7 39.17 7.82 37.77
C ALA A 7 37.88 6.97 38.01
N GLY A 8 37.84 5.63 38.01
CA GLY A 8 38.89 4.59 37.95
C GLY A 8 38.27 3.19 37.75
N ILE A 9 38.95 2.19 37.14
CA ILE A 9 40.11 1.41 37.66
C ILE A 9 39.62 0.35 38.67
N SER A 10 39.92 -0.94 38.52
CA SER A 10 41.26 -1.51 38.30
C SER A 10 41.54 -2.27 36.97
N THR A 11 41.98 -3.54 37.07
CA THR A 11 43.00 -4.21 36.21
C THR A 11 42.78 -5.75 36.24
N VAL A 12 43.58 -6.71 35.71
CA VAL A 12 45.04 -6.87 35.51
C VAL A 12 45.38 -7.82 34.34
N ASN A 13 46.47 -7.48 33.62
CA ASN A 13 47.49 -8.24 32.83
C ASN A 13 47.37 -9.78 32.61
N SER A 14 48.07 -10.45 31.67
CA SER A 14 49.36 -10.16 30.99
C SER A 14 49.45 -10.87 29.61
N ALA A 15 49.97 -10.23 28.55
CA ALA A 15 51.36 -10.24 28.04
C ALA A 15 51.72 -11.37 27.02
N GLY A 16 52.20 -10.96 25.84
CA GLY A 16 52.71 -11.80 24.74
C GLY A 16 53.37 -10.90 23.67
N THR A 17 54.41 -11.36 22.97
CA THR A 17 55.40 -10.46 22.31
C THR A 17 55.45 -10.56 20.76
N LYS A 18 55.80 -9.44 20.09
CA LYS A 18 56.73 -9.27 18.91
C LYS A 18 56.88 -10.46 17.93
N LEU A 19 56.86 -10.38 16.57
CA LEU A 19 57.29 -9.42 15.51
C LEU A 19 56.82 -10.03 14.14
N CYS A 20 56.79 -9.43 12.93
CA CYS A 20 56.82 -8.05 12.40
C CYS A 20 56.44 -8.05 10.88
N GLN A 21 56.42 -6.86 10.26
CA GLN A 21 56.52 -6.57 8.80
C GLN A 21 55.40 -7.03 7.83
N SER A 22 55.30 -6.24 6.74
CA SER A 22 54.41 -6.32 5.58
C SER A 22 55.27 -6.63 4.32
N PRO A 23 54.82 -6.64 3.02
CA PRO A 23 53.66 -5.96 2.43
C PRO A 23 52.85 -6.70 1.33
N TRP A 24 51.84 -5.98 0.83
CA TRP A 24 51.10 -6.08 -0.44
C TRP A 24 51.62 -7.00 -1.56
N ARG A 25 50.68 -7.67 -2.24
CA ARG A 25 50.78 -8.00 -3.68
C ARG A 25 49.49 -7.68 -4.42
N VAL A 26 49.64 -7.19 -5.64
CA VAL A 26 48.56 -6.96 -6.64
C VAL A 26 48.50 -8.17 -7.57
N VAL A 27 47.29 -8.53 -8.03
CA VAL A 27 47.07 -9.39 -9.19
C VAL A 27 45.96 -8.75 -10.04
N ASN A 28 46.14 -8.73 -11.36
CA ASN A 28 45.22 -8.09 -12.32
C ASN A 28 44.06 -9.01 -12.73
N GLU A 29 43.08 -8.40 -13.42
CA GLU A 29 42.10 -9.08 -14.26
C GLU A 29 42.78 -9.95 -15.35
N ASP A 30 42.25 -11.14 -15.64
CA ASP A 30 41.84 -11.55 -17.01
C ASP A 30 41.11 -12.92 -17.00
N LYS A 31 40.15 -13.13 -17.94
CA LYS A 31 39.46 -14.40 -18.33
C LYS A 31 38.70 -15.17 -17.20
N PHE A 32 37.47 -15.65 -17.40
CA PHE A 32 37.04 -16.58 -18.46
C PHE A 32 35.52 -16.49 -18.78
N GLN A 33 35.12 -17.00 -19.96
CA GLN A 33 33.71 -17.19 -20.34
C GLN A 33 33.20 -18.62 -20.12
N HIS A 34 31.87 -18.78 -20.24
CA HIS A 34 31.14 -19.96 -20.71
C HIS A 34 31.03 -21.26 -19.86
N SER A 35 29.83 -21.38 -19.27
CA SER A 35 28.80 -22.39 -19.67
C SER A 35 28.61 -23.69 -18.86
N ARG A 36 27.39 -24.25 -19.04
CA ARG A 36 26.89 -25.59 -18.66
C ARG A 36 26.68 -25.79 -17.16
N LYS A 37 25.42 -25.82 -16.70
CA LYS A 37 24.51 -27.00 -16.67
C LYS A 37 25.06 -28.15 -15.81
N TRP A 38 24.37 -28.43 -14.71
CA TRP A 38 24.05 -29.80 -14.27
C TRP A 38 22.70 -29.80 -13.54
N CYS A 39 21.93 -30.88 -13.67
CA CYS A 39 20.69 -31.09 -12.92
C CYS A 39 21.00 -31.79 -11.58
N GLY A 40 20.09 -31.68 -10.61
CA GLY A 40 20.29 -32.24 -9.26
C GLY A 40 19.99 -33.75 -9.16
N LEU A 41 20.24 -34.28 -7.95
CA LEU A 41 19.73 -35.57 -7.48
C LEU A 41 19.22 -35.41 -6.04
N LEU A 42 18.35 -36.32 -5.61
CA LEU A 42 17.72 -36.33 -4.28
C LEU A 42 18.35 -37.39 -3.34
N HIS A 43 17.85 -37.42 -2.10
CA HIS A 43 18.03 -38.42 -1.04
C HIS A 43 19.26 -38.28 -0.11
N PRO A 44 19.14 -38.75 1.16
CA PRO A 44 19.59 -37.92 2.28
C PRO A 44 20.62 -38.59 3.20
N VAL A 45 21.29 -37.77 4.01
CA VAL A 45 22.03 -38.20 5.21
C VAL A 45 21.55 -37.38 6.39
N GLY A 46 21.00 -38.04 7.41
CA GLY A 46 20.55 -37.37 8.63
C GLY A 46 21.68 -37.22 9.65
N TYR A 47 21.78 -36.05 10.28
CA TYR A 47 22.59 -35.85 11.49
C TYR A 47 21.76 -35.14 12.57
N LYS A 48 21.90 -35.62 13.81
CA LYS A 48 21.30 -34.96 14.99
C LYS A 48 22.08 -33.69 15.30
N ALA A 49 21.38 -32.57 15.50
CA ALA A 49 21.95 -31.34 16.04
C ALA A 49 21.13 -30.90 17.27
N SER A 50 21.81 -30.59 18.36
CA SER A 50 21.20 -30.28 19.66
C SER A 50 20.67 -28.85 19.70
N ILE A 51 19.47 -28.65 20.26
CA ILE A 51 18.91 -27.32 20.52
C ILE A 51 19.45 -26.81 21.86
N PRO A 52 20.16 -25.66 21.93
CA PRO A 52 20.49 -25.02 23.19
C PRO A 52 19.24 -24.36 23.79
N LYS A 53 19.02 -24.53 25.09
CA LYS A 53 18.03 -23.75 25.84
C LYS A 53 18.51 -22.30 25.99
N ILE A 54 17.56 -21.37 26.01
CA ILE A 54 17.75 -20.02 26.55
C ILE A 54 16.71 -19.86 27.66
N ASP A 55 17.16 -19.75 28.90
CA ASP A 55 16.29 -19.63 30.06
C ASP A 55 15.78 -18.19 30.20
N VAL A 56 14.46 -18.03 30.35
CA VAL A 56 13.83 -16.72 30.58
C VAL A 56 13.73 -16.49 32.10
N ILE A 57 14.54 -15.56 32.60
CA ILE A 57 14.51 -15.16 34.02
C ILE A 57 13.24 -14.35 34.30
N ILE A 58 12.31 -14.94 35.05
CA ILE A 58 11.14 -14.25 35.59
C ILE A 58 11.46 -13.79 37.01
N ILE A 59 11.31 -12.49 37.28
CA ILE A 59 11.48 -11.91 38.62
C ILE A 59 10.11 -11.85 39.32
N PRO A 60 9.90 -12.56 40.44
CA PRO A 60 8.67 -12.44 41.23
C PRO A 60 8.84 -11.45 42.39
N SER A 61 7.87 -10.53 42.56
CA SER A 61 7.73 -9.70 43.76
C SER A 61 6.41 -10.03 44.46
N ARG A 62 6.49 -10.54 45.69
CA ARG A 62 5.33 -10.79 46.57
C ARG A 62 4.78 -9.48 47.18
N PRO A 63 3.51 -9.46 47.63
CA PRO A 63 2.94 -8.31 48.31
C PRO A 63 3.46 -8.18 49.76
N THR A 64 3.36 -6.97 50.31
CA THR A 64 3.56 -6.67 51.73
C THR A 64 2.29 -6.02 52.27
N VAL A 65 1.80 -6.50 53.42
CA VAL A 65 0.70 -5.91 54.19
C VAL A 65 1.25 -5.57 55.58
N LEU A 66 0.83 -4.43 56.14
CA LEU A 66 0.86 -4.12 57.56
C LEU A 66 -0.18 -3.02 57.85
N ASP A 67 -0.92 -3.18 58.95
CA ASP A 67 -1.93 -2.27 59.49
C ASP A 67 -1.26 -1.12 60.31
N GLU A 68 -1.90 -0.20 61.05
CA GLU A 68 -3.26 0.02 61.59
C GLU A 68 -3.41 1.56 61.82
N MET A 69 -4.42 2.25 62.39
CA MET A 69 -5.69 1.99 63.11
C MET A 69 -6.56 3.28 63.09
N SER A 70 -7.87 3.18 63.40
CA SER A 70 -8.71 4.23 64.03
C SER A 70 -9.18 5.45 63.18
N THR A 71 -10.40 5.99 63.32
CA THR A 71 -11.57 5.68 64.19
C THR A 71 -12.93 5.81 63.46
N THR A 72 -13.97 5.19 64.04
CA THR A 72 -15.41 5.17 63.64
C THR A 72 -16.25 6.26 64.36
N PRO A 73 -17.62 6.41 64.23
CA PRO A 73 -18.64 5.62 63.50
C PRO A 73 -19.72 6.41 62.68
N THR A 74 -20.73 5.65 62.23
CA THR A 74 -21.98 5.85 61.44
C THR A 74 -23.10 6.68 62.17
N PRO A 75 -24.38 6.89 61.69
CA PRO A 75 -25.12 6.18 60.61
C PRO A 75 -26.17 6.95 59.73
N ASN A 76 -26.82 6.18 58.83
CA ASN A 76 -28.16 6.32 58.22
C ASN A 76 -28.50 7.46 57.23
N ALA A 77 -28.62 7.10 55.94
CA ALA A 77 -29.93 6.96 55.27
C ALA A 77 -29.79 6.11 53.98
N GLU A 78 -30.84 5.41 53.56
CA GLU A 78 -30.81 4.38 52.50
C GLU A 78 -31.93 4.61 51.47
N GLN A 79 -31.59 4.60 50.16
CA GLN A 79 -32.36 3.91 49.09
C GLN A 79 -31.78 4.09 47.67
N THR A 80 -31.15 3.01 47.18
CA THR A 80 -31.43 2.35 45.89
C THR A 80 -31.76 3.19 44.64
N ARG A 81 -30.77 3.37 43.75
CA ARG A 81 -30.88 2.99 42.32
C ARG A 81 -29.52 2.91 41.62
N SER A 82 -29.22 1.78 41.00
CA SER A 82 -28.02 1.59 40.18
C SER A 82 -28.30 1.97 38.73
N SER A 83 -27.48 2.84 38.14
CA SER A 83 -27.36 2.99 36.69
C SER A 83 -25.90 3.33 36.33
N LYS A 84 -25.07 2.31 36.16
CA LYS A 84 -23.73 2.48 35.59
C LYS A 84 -23.85 2.75 34.09
N ALA A 85 -23.77 4.02 33.70
CA ALA A 85 -23.45 4.37 32.33
C ALA A 85 -21.96 4.04 32.08
N SER A 86 -21.69 3.07 31.21
CA SER A 86 -20.34 2.77 30.73
C SER A 86 -20.34 2.61 29.21
N THR A 87 -20.00 3.72 28.57
CA THR A 87 -19.53 3.94 27.20
C THR A 87 -19.24 2.68 26.37
N ASP A 88 -19.95 2.51 25.24
CA ASP A 88 -19.56 1.56 24.19
C ASP A 88 -19.80 2.18 22.80
N LEU A 89 -18.72 2.29 22.01
CA LEU A 89 -18.63 2.93 20.67
C LEU A 89 -17.30 2.51 20.01
N PRO A 90 -17.22 2.36 18.67
CA PRO A 90 -18.20 1.78 17.75
C PRO A 90 -17.54 0.64 16.95
N ARG A 91 -17.71 -0.63 17.34
CA ARG A 91 -17.08 -1.78 16.66
C ARG A 91 -17.81 -2.28 15.41
N THR A 92 -19.07 -1.94 15.22
CA THR A 92 -19.99 -2.63 14.29
C THR A 92 -19.67 -2.40 12.81
N ILE A 93 -19.21 -1.21 12.44
CA ILE A 93 -19.12 -0.78 11.02
C ILE A 93 -18.02 -1.55 10.24
N THR A 94 -16.91 -1.91 10.89
CA THR A 94 -15.78 -2.60 10.25
C THR A 94 -15.97 -4.13 10.11
N GLN A 95 -17.01 -4.71 10.71
CA GLN A 95 -17.40 -6.10 10.44
C GLN A 95 -18.30 -6.19 9.22
N HIS A 96 -19.33 -5.33 9.13
CA HIS A 96 -20.28 -5.35 8.02
C HIS A 96 -19.59 -5.18 6.65
N SER A 97 -18.54 -4.33 6.58
CA SER A 97 -17.69 -4.13 5.39
C SER A 97 -16.66 -5.24 5.12
N ARG A 98 -16.65 -6.34 5.89
CA ARG A 98 -15.80 -7.52 5.65
C ARG A 98 -16.62 -8.73 5.25
N ASP A 99 -17.76 -8.91 5.90
CA ASP A 99 -18.69 -10.00 5.58
C ASP A 99 -19.21 -9.83 4.13
N THR A 100 -19.60 -8.60 3.76
CA THR A 100 -19.97 -8.26 2.37
C THR A 100 -18.84 -8.48 1.36
N MET A 101 -17.57 -8.27 1.73
CA MET A 101 -16.44 -8.45 0.79
C MET A 101 -16.09 -9.92 0.50
N VAL A 102 -16.51 -10.85 1.36
CA VAL A 102 -16.40 -12.29 1.07
C VAL A 102 -17.55 -12.70 0.15
N GLU A 103 -18.78 -12.24 0.44
CA GLU A 103 -19.94 -12.50 -0.42
C GLU A 103 -19.75 -11.86 -1.81
N GLU A 104 -19.19 -10.65 -1.92
CA GLU A 104 -18.84 -10.01 -3.21
C GLU A 104 -17.71 -10.74 -3.99
N GLU A 105 -16.67 -11.26 -3.33
CA GLU A 105 -15.62 -12.04 -4.02
C GLU A 105 -16.17 -13.41 -4.50
N GLU A 106 -17.10 -14.02 -3.76
CA GLU A 106 -17.76 -15.27 -4.15
C GLU A 106 -18.81 -15.05 -5.27
N GLU A 107 -19.62 -13.98 -5.23
CA GLU A 107 -20.51 -13.57 -6.32
C GLU A 107 -19.74 -13.28 -7.61
N GLN A 108 -18.61 -12.56 -7.54
CA GLN A 108 -17.80 -12.20 -8.73
C GLN A 108 -16.97 -13.36 -9.30
N GLU A 109 -16.81 -14.46 -8.56
CA GLU A 109 -16.24 -15.71 -9.06
C GLU A 109 -17.35 -16.64 -9.60
N ALA A 110 -18.56 -16.63 -9.01
CA ALA A 110 -19.74 -17.33 -9.53
C ALA A 110 -20.23 -16.74 -10.88
N ALA A 111 -20.46 -15.43 -10.95
CA ALA A 111 -20.94 -14.71 -12.14
C ALA A 111 -19.97 -14.74 -13.34
N ARG A 112 -18.75 -15.25 -13.14
CA ARG A 112 -17.71 -15.42 -14.17
C ARG A 112 -17.62 -16.84 -14.72
N SER A 113 -18.40 -17.77 -14.17
CA SER A 113 -18.48 -19.15 -14.65
C SER A 113 -19.73 -19.35 -15.50
N SER A 114 -19.56 -19.83 -16.75
CA SER A 114 -20.66 -20.11 -17.68
C SER A 114 -21.37 -21.43 -17.38
N VAL A 115 -21.57 -21.73 -16.10
CA VAL A 115 -22.21 -22.94 -15.59
C VAL A 115 -23.13 -22.51 -14.45
N TRP A 116 -24.44 -22.56 -14.69
CA TRP A 116 -25.44 -22.28 -13.67
C TRP A 116 -25.25 -23.24 -12.49
N LYS A 117 -24.85 -22.71 -11.33
CA LYS A 117 -24.90 -23.43 -10.06
C LYS A 117 -26.26 -23.16 -9.40
N PRO A 118 -26.96 -24.18 -8.88
CA PRO A 118 -28.15 -23.95 -8.06
C PRO A 118 -27.84 -23.08 -6.84
N ALA A 119 -28.81 -22.28 -6.42
CA ALA A 119 -28.71 -21.52 -5.17
C ALA A 119 -28.60 -22.46 -3.96
N GLU A 120 -27.71 -22.14 -3.03
CA GLU A 120 -27.46 -22.93 -1.84
C GLU A 120 -28.56 -22.74 -0.78
N GLY A 121 -29.26 -23.82 -0.43
CA GLY A 121 -30.30 -23.80 0.61
C GLY A 121 -29.72 -23.69 2.03
N PRO A 122 -30.55 -23.36 3.05
CA PRO A 122 -30.07 -23.02 4.39
C PRO A 122 -29.19 -24.08 5.09
N GLY A 123 -29.26 -25.35 4.67
CA GLY A 123 -28.47 -26.46 5.20
C GLY A 123 -27.14 -26.76 4.48
N SER A 124 -26.87 -26.21 3.28
CA SER A 124 -25.63 -26.54 2.54
C SER A 124 -24.42 -25.69 2.95
N ARG A 125 -24.65 -24.50 3.52
CA ARG A 125 -23.60 -23.74 4.20
C ARG A 125 -23.05 -24.58 5.35
N ARG A 126 -21.81 -25.06 5.22
CA ARG A 126 -21.06 -25.72 6.31
C ARG A 126 -21.21 -24.88 7.59
N PRO A 127 -21.55 -25.47 8.75
CA PRO A 127 -21.90 -24.71 9.95
C PRO A 127 -20.81 -23.69 10.26
N ALA A 128 -21.20 -22.41 10.24
CA ALA A 128 -20.26 -21.30 10.28
C ALA A 128 -19.37 -21.42 11.52
N PRO A 129 -18.03 -21.45 11.37
CA PRO A 129 -17.13 -21.85 12.45
C PRO A 129 -17.33 -20.97 13.68
N GLU A 130 -17.53 -21.64 14.81
CA GLU A 130 -17.90 -21.06 16.09
C GLU A 130 -16.87 -19.99 16.51
N LYS A 131 -17.38 -18.77 16.75
CA LYS A 131 -16.54 -17.61 17.07
C LYS A 131 -15.74 -17.91 18.35
N PHE A 132 -14.42 -17.80 18.23
CA PHE A 132 -13.43 -18.06 19.29
C PHE A 132 -13.24 -19.52 19.73
N ALA A 133 -13.88 -20.51 19.10
CA ALA A 133 -13.78 -21.92 19.51
C ALA A 133 -12.64 -22.73 18.83
N HIS A 134 -12.15 -22.28 17.67
CA HIS A 134 -11.25 -23.08 16.82
C HIS A 134 -9.76 -22.79 17.02
N THR A 135 -8.93 -23.83 16.91
CA THR A 135 -7.46 -23.69 16.84
C THR A 135 -6.98 -23.58 15.38
N ILE A 136 -5.79 -23.03 15.16
CA ILE A 136 -5.23 -22.74 13.82
C ILE A 136 -5.24 -23.97 12.87
N PHE A 137 -5.07 -25.17 13.42
CA PHE A 137 -4.98 -26.42 12.65
C PHE A 137 -6.30 -27.19 12.54
N ASP A 138 -7.38 -26.71 13.17
CA ASP A 138 -8.70 -27.35 13.14
C ASP A 138 -9.16 -27.60 11.67
N PRO A 139 -9.64 -28.82 11.34
CA PRO A 139 -10.23 -29.13 10.04
C PRO A 139 -11.42 -28.24 9.66
N LYS A 140 -12.28 -27.84 10.62
CA LYS A 140 -13.45 -26.98 10.37
C LYS A 140 -13.07 -25.65 9.72
N ILE A 141 -11.93 -25.06 10.10
CA ILE A 141 -11.44 -23.78 9.54
C ILE A 141 -10.44 -23.94 8.37
N ALA A 142 -10.22 -25.16 7.87
CA ALA A 142 -9.35 -25.42 6.72
C ALA A 142 -9.63 -24.54 5.46
N PRO A 143 -10.88 -24.27 5.05
CA PRO A 143 -11.12 -23.36 3.92
C PRO A 143 -10.72 -21.91 4.23
N LEU A 144 -11.06 -21.39 5.42
CA LEU A 144 -10.66 -20.05 5.85
C LEU A 144 -9.13 -19.90 5.93
N ARG A 145 -8.43 -20.93 6.42
CA ARG A 145 -6.97 -21.01 6.43
C ARG A 145 -6.37 -20.97 5.01
N LYS A 146 -7.01 -21.62 4.02
CA LYS A 146 -6.62 -21.55 2.61
C LYS A 146 -6.78 -20.13 2.04
N VAL A 147 -7.90 -19.47 2.32
CA VAL A 147 -8.16 -18.07 1.89
C VAL A 147 -7.16 -17.09 2.54
N TYR A 148 -6.96 -17.17 3.86
CA TYR A 148 -5.96 -16.38 4.57
C TYR A 148 -4.56 -16.57 3.98
N THR A 149 -4.14 -17.82 3.74
CA THR A 149 -2.82 -18.12 3.15
C THR A 149 -2.72 -17.62 1.70
N LYS A 150 -3.78 -17.72 0.87
CA LYS A 150 -3.86 -17.13 -0.48
C LYS A 150 -3.62 -15.62 -0.42
N ILE A 151 -4.32 -14.91 0.47
CA ILE A 151 -4.21 -13.46 0.64
C ILE A 151 -2.80 -13.05 1.10
N ILE A 152 -2.25 -13.71 2.13
CA ILE A 152 -0.93 -13.38 2.68
C ILE A 152 0.19 -13.68 1.66
N LEU A 153 0.18 -14.84 0.99
CA LEU A 153 1.18 -15.17 -0.03
C LEU A 153 1.10 -14.24 -1.25
N MET A 154 -0.11 -13.90 -1.73
CA MET A 154 -0.28 -12.97 -2.83
C MET A 154 0.19 -11.56 -2.47
N THR A 155 -0.12 -11.10 -1.24
CA THR A 155 0.35 -9.80 -0.73
C THR A 155 1.87 -9.76 -0.57
N LEU A 156 2.47 -10.85 -0.07
CA LEU A 156 3.93 -11.00 0.04
C LEU A 156 4.59 -10.97 -1.34
N ALA A 157 4.08 -11.73 -2.31
CA ALA A 157 4.61 -11.76 -3.68
C ALA A 157 4.53 -10.38 -4.35
N LEU A 158 3.38 -9.70 -4.26
CA LEU A 158 3.19 -8.35 -4.81
C LEU A 158 4.12 -7.34 -4.11
N THR A 159 4.32 -7.46 -2.79
CA THR A 159 5.27 -6.62 -2.04
C THR A 159 6.72 -6.86 -2.48
N ILE A 160 7.14 -8.11 -2.71
CA ILE A 160 8.48 -8.45 -3.22
C ILE A 160 8.68 -7.89 -4.64
N ILE A 161 7.68 -8.02 -5.51
CA ILE A 161 7.72 -7.44 -6.87
C ILE A 161 7.85 -5.92 -6.79
N MET A 162 7.02 -5.26 -5.97
CA MET A 162 7.07 -3.81 -5.77
C MET A 162 8.42 -3.35 -5.18
N MET A 163 9.01 -4.13 -4.28
CA MET A 163 10.33 -3.88 -3.71
C MET A 163 11.42 -3.90 -4.78
N TRP A 164 11.42 -4.90 -5.67
CA TRP A 164 12.37 -5.00 -6.78
C TRP A 164 12.14 -3.97 -7.90
N ILE A 165 10.93 -3.43 -8.04
CA ILE A 165 10.65 -2.31 -8.95
C ILE A 165 11.14 -0.98 -8.34
N CYS A 166 10.85 -0.73 -7.06
CA CYS A 166 11.05 0.59 -6.47
C CYS A 166 12.42 0.79 -5.82
N LEU A 167 12.92 -0.15 -5.00
CA LEU A 167 14.16 0.06 -4.25
C LEU A 167 15.37 0.37 -5.18
N PRO A 168 15.55 -0.28 -6.35
CA PRO A 168 16.63 0.09 -7.27
C PRO A 168 16.61 1.54 -7.74
N VAL A 169 15.46 2.23 -7.71
CA VAL A 169 15.38 3.68 -8.01
C VAL A 169 16.13 4.50 -6.95
N TYR A 170 15.97 4.20 -5.66
CA TYR A 170 16.70 4.91 -4.61
C TYR A 170 18.17 4.48 -4.52
N TRP A 171 18.46 3.17 -4.58
CA TRP A 171 19.82 2.66 -4.52
C TRP A 171 20.65 3.15 -5.73
N GLY A 172 20.07 3.13 -6.94
CA GLY A 172 20.71 3.62 -8.17
C GLY A 172 21.03 5.12 -8.16
N SER A 173 20.36 5.91 -7.33
CA SER A 173 20.58 7.36 -7.22
C SER A 173 21.82 7.72 -6.37
N LEU A 174 22.36 6.72 -5.66
CA LEU A 174 23.54 6.83 -4.78
C LEU A 174 24.70 5.89 -5.22
N ALA A 175 24.40 4.74 -5.82
CA ALA A 175 25.35 3.62 -6.00
C ALA A 175 26.59 3.94 -6.84
N ARG A 176 26.60 5.02 -7.63
CA ARG A 176 27.71 5.40 -8.52
C ARG A 176 28.09 6.88 -8.46
N SER A 177 27.68 7.62 -7.44
CA SER A 177 27.89 9.08 -7.35
C SER A 177 29.36 9.50 -7.48
N ALA A 178 30.29 8.75 -6.88
CA ALA A 178 31.73 8.99 -7.03
C ALA A 178 32.26 8.84 -8.47
N THR A 179 31.53 8.17 -9.37
CA THR A 179 31.88 8.10 -10.81
C THR A 179 31.34 9.28 -11.63
N HIS A 180 30.44 10.07 -11.04
CA HIS A 180 29.84 11.28 -11.59
C HIS A 180 30.48 12.57 -11.03
N ALA A 181 31.41 12.48 -10.07
CA ALA A 181 32.16 13.62 -9.54
C ALA A 181 32.81 14.54 -10.61
N PRO A 182 33.29 14.05 -11.78
CA PRO A 182 33.83 14.92 -12.83
C PRO A 182 32.79 15.86 -13.46
N SER A 183 31.50 15.60 -13.27
CA SER A 183 30.41 16.51 -13.71
C SER A 183 30.24 17.72 -12.78
N LEU A 184 30.84 17.69 -11.57
CA LEU A 184 30.91 18.84 -10.67
C LEU A 184 31.89 19.87 -11.25
N LYS A 185 31.40 20.73 -12.16
CA LYS A 185 32.15 21.81 -12.76
C LYS A 185 32.74 22.73 -11.68
N ALA A 186 34.05 22.91 -11.68
CA ALA A 186 34.79 23.77 -10.78
C ALA A 186 35.73 24.68 -11.58
N TRP A 187 36.03 25.87 -11.08
CA TRP A 187 36.88 26.84 -11.78
C TRP A 187 38.26 26.96 -11.17
N VAL A 188 39.28 27.14 -12.01
CA VAL A 188 40.56 27.72 -11.60
C VAL A 188 40.76 29.05 -12.34
N ILE A 189 41.03 30.10 -11.57
CA ILE A 189 41.22 31.47 -12.06
C ILE A 189 42.58 31.95 -11.57
N ASP A 190 43.46 32.30 -12.50
CA ASP A 190 44.75 32.91 -12.19
C ASP A 190 44.66 34.43 -12.33
N ARG A 191 44.75 35.17 -11.22
CA ARG A 191 44.91 36.62 -11.20
C ARG A 191 46.35 37.05 -10.85
N ASP A 192 47.26 36.10 -10.63
CA ASP A 192 48.67 36.33 -10.31
C ASP A 192 49.54 36.41 -11.57
N GLY A 193 49.34 35.50 -12.53
CA GLY A 193 50.11 35.39 -13.77
C GLY A 193 51.56 34.89 -13.60
N GLY A 194 52.00 34.69 -12.36
CA GLY A 194 53.34 34.23 -12.01
C GLY A 194 53.47 32.71 -11.87
N GLU A 195 54.58 32.28 -11.26
CA GLU A 195 54.91 30.85 -11.08
C GLU A 195 53.84 30.12 -10.25
N ILE A 196 53.28 30.77 -9.22
CA ILE A 196 52.21 30.20 -8.39
C ILE A 196 50.94 30.01 -9.21
N GLY A 197 50.54 31.03 -9.98
CA GLY A 197 49.39 30.99 -10.87
C GLY A 197 49.45 29.79 -11.83
N GLN A 198 50.55 29.69 -12.56
CA GLN A 198 50.79 28.61 -13.52
C GLN A 198 50.83 27.23 -12.85
N ALA A 199 51.50 27.09 -11.70
CA ALA A 199 51.61 25.81 -10.99
C ALA A 199 50.24 25.31 -10.47
N VAL A 200 49.38 26.21 -9.97
CA VAL A 200 48.03 25.85 -9.50
C VAL A 200 47.11 25.49 -10.67
N VAL A 201 47.12 26.28 -11.75
CA VAL A 201 46.33 26.00 -12.97
C VAL A 201 46.72 24.66 -13.58
N GLN A 202 48.01 24.45 -13.86
CA GLN A 202 48.50 23.20 -14.45
C GLN A 202 48.24 22.01 -13.52
N GLY A 203 48.45 22.18 -12.21
CA GLY A 203 48.21 21.14 -11.21
C GLY A 203 46.75 20.68 -11.15
N LEU A 204 45.80 21.62 -11.09
CA LEU A 204 44.37 21.29 -11.03
C LEU A 204 43.86 20.71 -12.36
N LEU A 205 44.25 21.28 -13.49
CA LEU A 205 43.91 20.72 -14.81
C LEU A 205 44.50 19.32 -15.01
N ALA A 206 45.71 19.04 -14.52
CA ALA A 206 46.30 17.71 -14.57
C ALA A 206 45.45 16.64 -13.87
N THR A 207 44.73 16.98 -12.79
CA THR A 207 43.82 16.02 -12.12
C THR A 207 42.63 15.57 -12.98
N THR A 208 42.33 16.28 -14.06
CA THR A 208 41.26 15.92 -15.02
C THR A 208 41.75 15.07 -16.20
N GLN A 209 43.08 14.91 -16.35
CA GLN A 209 43.65 14.18 -17.47
C GLN A 209 43.58 12.66 -17.25
N PRO A 210 43.24 11.84 -18.26
CA PRO A 210 43.21 10.37 -18.15
C PRO A 210 44.54 9.76 -17.67
N THR A 211 45.65 10.47 -17.91
CA THR A 211 47.02 10.09 -17.55
C THR A 211 47.35 10.28 -16.05
N PHE A 212 46.50 10.98 -15.29
CA PHE A 212 46.70 11.13 -13.83
C PHE A 212 46.35 9.80 -13.15
N LYS A 213 47.40 9.05 -12.78
CA LYS A 213 47.33 7.61 -12.54
C LYS A 213 46.43 7.18 -11.36
N THR A 214 45.22 6.75 -11.67
CA THR A 214 44.50 5.67 -10.94
C THR A 214 43.30 5.09 -11.70
N GLY A 215 42.78 5.74 -12.75
CA GLY A 215 41.55 5.31 -13.44
C GLY A 215 40.26 5.53 -12.64
N THR A 216 40.38 6.00 -11.39
CA THR A 216 39.26 6.42 -10.55
C THR A 216 38.75 7.78 -11.00
N LYS A 217 37.44 7.88 -11.27
CA LYS A 217 36.77 9.15 -11.63
C LYS A 217 36.58 10.10 -10.44
N GLN A 218 37.50 10.09 -9.48
CA GLN A 218 37.42 10.83 -8.22
C GLN A 218 38.15 12.18 -8.32
N HIS A 219 37.72 13.01 -9.27
CA HIS A 219 38.16 14.40 -9.43
C HIS A 219 36.96 15.29 -9.74
N LEU A 220 37.13 16.61 -9.62
CA LEU A 220 36.14 17.60 -10.07
C LEU A 220 36.34 17.92 -11.56
N GLY A 221 35.33 18.51 -12.18
CA GLY A 221 35.41 19.03 -13.55
C GLY A 221 36.10 20.39 -13.58
N TRP A 222 37.41 20.44 -13.35
CA TRP A 222 38.17 21.68 -13.37
C TRP A 222 38.23 22.29 -14.78
N VAL A 223 37.89 23.58 -14.86
CA VAL A 223 37.97 24.39 -16.08
C VAL A 223 38.77 25.65 -15.75
N GLN A 224 39.78 25.98 -16.55
CA GLN A 224 40.46 27.27 -16.45
C GLN A 224 39.55 28.37 -16.98
N VAL A 225 39.48 29.47 -16.24
CA VAL A 225 38.66 30.64 -16.53
C VAL A 225 39.56 31.88 -16.50
N ALA A 226 39.33 32.84 -17.39
CA ALA A 226 40.16 34.04 -17.50
C ALA A 226 40.03 34.94 -16.25
N ALA A 227 41.09 35.71 -15.95
CA ALA A 227 41.22 36.52 -14.74
C ALA A 227 40.07 37.53 -14.53
N ASP A 228 39.55 38.01 -15.66
CA ASP A 228 38.56 39.05 -15.89
C ASP A 228 37.14 38.52 -16.20
N TYR A 229 36.99 37.21 -16.45
CA TYR A 229 35.70 36.59 -16.86
C TYR A 229 34.58 36.75 -15.81
N VAL A 230 34.94 36.87 -14.52
CA VAL A 230 34.03 37.37 -13.48
C VAL A 230 34.78 38.35 -12.60
N GLU A 231 34.13 39.46 -12.25
CA GLU A 231 34.58 40.40 -11.22
C GLU A 231 34.43 39.77 -9.82
N ASP A 232 33.19 39.51 -9.38
CA ASP A 232 32.88 38.79 -8.13
C ASP A 232 32.70 37.28 -8.37
N VAL A 233 33.77 36.53 -8.13
CA VAL A 233 33.79 35.05 -8.16
C VAL A 233 32.87 34.44 -7.09
N GLY A 234 32.63 35.13 -5.98
CA GLY A 234 31.72 34.70 -4.93
C GLY A 234 30.28 34.66 -5.39
N GLU A 235 29.79 35.74 -6.01
CA GLU A 235 28.41 35.78 -6.51
C GLU A 235 28.19 34.82 -7.68
N ALA A 236 29.16 34.60 -8.58
CA ALA A 236 29.01 33.58 -9.63
C ALA A 236 28.96 32.12 -9.10
N VAL A 237 29.60 31.83 -7.96
CA VAL A 237 29.46 30.54 -7.26
C VAL A 237 28.11 30.45 -6.53
N LEU A 238 27.59 31.56 -5.99
CA LEU A 238 26.23 31.65 -5.43
C LEU A 238 25.14 31.51 -6.50
N ASP A 239 25.40 32.01 -7.71
CA ASP A 239 24.58 31.82 -8.92
C ASP A 239 24.69 30.39 -9.51
N GLU A 240 25.38 29.49 -8.82
CA GLU A 240 25.50 28.05 -9.12
C GLU A 240 26.32 27.70 -10.39
N GLN A 241 26.96 28.68 -11.05
CA GLN A 241 27.69 28.53 -12.32
C GLN A 241 28.93 27.61 -12.24
N ALA A 242 29.43 27.41 -11.02
CA ALA A 242 30.39 26.39 -10.62
C ALA A 242 30.03 25.86 -9.22
N TRP A 243 30.52 24.66 -8.88
CA TRP A 243 30.41 24.09 -7.52
C TRP A 243 31.43 24.67 -6.55
N GLY A 244 32.54 25.21 -7.08
CA GLY A 244 33.52 26.00 -6.37
C GLY A 244 34.56 26.58 -7.33
N ALA A 245 35.34 27.56 -6.86
CA ALA A 245 36.35 28.24 -7.63
C ALA A 245 37.64 28.43 -6.82
N VAL A 246 38.78 28.02 -7.36
CA VAL A 246 40.11 28.32 -6.82
C VAL A 246 40.65 29.55 -7.54
N VAL A 247 40.79 30.64 -6.80
CA VAL A 247 41.39 31.90 -7.29
C VAL A 247 42.82 31.99 -6.77
N VAL A 248 43.79 32.14 -7.66
CA VAL A 248 45.14 32.59 -7.27
C VAL A 248 45.12 34.11 -7.24
N ASN A 249 45.41 34.69 -6.08
CA ASN A 249 45.20 36.11 -5.80
C ASN A 249 46.31 36.96 -6.41
N ALA A 250 45.95 38.16 -6.90
CA ALA A 250 46.86 39.02 -7.64
C ALA A 250 48.19 39.31 -6.91
N GLY A 251 49.30 39.21 -7.66
CA GLY A 251 50.65 39.40 -7.14
C GLY A 251 51.02 38.48 -5.96
N ALA A 252 50.45 37.27 -5.86
CA ALA A 252 50.89 36.26 -4.89
C ALA A 252 52.38 35.90 -5.05
N THR A 253 52.84 35.71 -6.29
CA THR A 253 54.26 35.41 -6.60
C THR A 253 55.15 36.58 -6.20
N ALA A 254 54.73 37.81 -6.53
CA ALA A 254 55.44 39.03 -6.16
C ALA A 254 55.47 39.26 -4.63
N ARG A 255 54.36 39.01 -3.92
CA ARG A 255 54.27 39.10 -2.45
C ARG A 255 55.20 38.11 -1.75
N LEU A 256 55.26 36.86 -2.20
CA LEU A 256 56.19 35.87 -1.64
C LEU A 256 57.66 36.26 -1.89
N ALA A 257 58.00 36.73 -3.09
CA ALA A 257 59.34 37.19 -3.42
C ALA A 257 59.77 38.41 -2.59
N ALA A 258 58.89 39.40 -2.45
CA ALA A 258 59.11 40.58 -1.63
C ALA A 258 59.30 40.23 -0.15
N ALA A 259 58.40 39.42 0.42
CA ALA A 259 58.48 39.01 1.82
C ALA A 259 59.76 38.23 2.17
N ARG A 260 60.23 37.39 1.24
CA ARG A 260 61.53 36.69 1.35
C ARG A 260 62.71 37.66 1.32
N ALA A 261 62.67 38.67 0.45
CA ALA A 261 63.75 39.65 0.31
C ALA A 261 63.81 40.66 1.47
N SER A 262 62.67 41.08 2.03
CA SER A 262 62.59 42.06 3.12
C SER A 262 62.60 41.46 4.53
N GLY A 263 62.33 40.16 4.67
CA GLY A 263 62.13 39.53 5.98
C GLY A 263 60.81 39.92 6.62
N ASP A 264 59.73 40.03 5.83
CA ASP A 264 58.40 40.41 6.30
C ASP A 264 57.75 39.30 7.16
N SER A 265 57.76 39.48 8.47
CA SER A 265 57.12 38.59 9.45
C SER A 265 55.58 38.61 9.40
N SER A 266 54.96 39.57 8.70
CA SER A 266 53.51 39.66 8.53
C SER A 266 52.97 38.84 7.34
N TYR A 267 53.85 38.36 6.44
CA TYR A 267 53.44 37.56 5.29
C TYR A 267 52.65 36.32 5.71
N ASN A 268 51.40 36.23 5.23
CA ASN A 268 50.49 35.10 5.46
C ASN A 268 50.46 34.17 4.23
N PRO A 269 51.00 32.92 4.32
CA PRO A 269 50.99 31.97 3.22
C PRO A 269 49.60 31.64 2.64
N ALA A 270 48.54 31.71 3.45
CA ALA A 270 47.16 31.43 3.01
C ALA A 270 46.53 32.58 2.20
N SER A 271 47.16 33.75 2.14
CA SER A 271 46.67 34.92 1.38
C SER A 271 46.94 34.83 -0.14
N ALA A 272 47.68 33.80 -0.58
CA ALA A 272 48.07 33.61 -1.96
C ALA A 272 46.95 32.99 -2.82
N ILE A 273 46.13 32.11 -2.25
CA ILE A 273 45.07 31.37 -2.96
C ILE A 273 43.78 31.45 -2.13
N THR A 274 42.62 31.56 -2.78
CA THR A 274 41.32 31.54 -2.10
C THR A 274 40.36 30.59 -2.81
N PHE A 275 39.87 29.59 -2.06
CA PHE A 275 38.93 28.59 -2.54
C PHE A 275 37.50 28.96 -2.10
N TYR A 276 36.70 29.39 -3.07
CA TYR A 276 35.29 29.77 -2.90
C TYR A 276 34.37 28.57 -3.14
N TYR A 277 33.42 28.32 -2.25
CA TYR A 277 32.34 27.33 -2.43
C TYR A 277 31.11 27.69 -1.59
N ALA A 278 29.95 27.09 -1.88
CA ALA A 278 28.71 27.31 -1.14
C ALA A 278 28.16 25.99 -0.56
N GLN A 279 28.52 25.65 0.69
CA GLN A 279 28.23 24.35 1.28
C GLN A 279 26.73 24.01 1.34
N ALA A 280 25.88 24.97 1.67
CA ALA A 280 24.45 24.75 1.80
C ALA A 280 23.71 24.47 0.48
N ARG A 281 24.36 24.68 -0.69
CA ARG A 281 23.82 24.31 -2.02
C ARG A 281 23.43 22.82 -2.04
N ASN A 282 24.35 21.96 -1.61
CA ASN A 282 24.09 20.59 -1.19
C ASN A 282 25.25 20.13 -0.29
N GLU A 283 24.95 19.83 0.98
CA GLU A 283 25.96 19.56 1.99
C GLU A 283 26.63 18.19 1.81
N GLN A 284 25.94 17.21 1.21
CA GLN A 284 26.52 15.91 0.85
C GLN A 284 27.51 16.06 -0.31
N ALA A 285 27.12 16.74 -1.39
CA ALA A 285 27.97 16.98 -2.54
C ALA A 285 29.23 17.78 -2.16
N THR A 286 29.06 18.85 -1.39
CA THR A 286 30.20 19.65 -0.93
C THR A 286 31.07 18.90 0.08
N GLY A 287 30.45 18.21 1.04
CA GLY A 287 31.15 17.51 2.12
C GLY A 287 31.88 16.25 1.69
N SER A 288 31.36 15.51 0.71
CA SER A 288 31.98 14.26 0.22
C SER A 288 32.87 14.44 -1.02
N TYR A 289 32.65 15.47 -1.83
CA TYR A 289 33.37 15.65 -3.10
C TYR A 289 34.04 17.01 -3.24
N VAL A 290 33.29 18.12 -3.23
CA VAL A 290 33.84 19.44 -3.61
C VAL A 290 34.97 19.89 -2.69
N ASN A 291 34.79 19.82 -1.37
CA ASN A 291 35.81 20.24 -0.42
C ASN A 291 36.96 19.20 -0.27
N PRO A 292 36.71 17.88 -0.09
CA PRO A 292 37.79 16.90 0.05
C PRO A 292 38.69 16.79 -1.19
N LEU A 293 38.12 16.74 -2.40
CA LEU A 293 38.89 16.58 -3.63
C LEU A 293 39.73 17.82 -3.94
N THR A 294 39.18 19.03 -3.71
CA THR A 294 39.95 20.28 -3.84
C THR A 294 41.07 20.36 -2.80
N THR A 295 40.77 20.01 -1.54
CA THR A 295 41.77 20.00 -0.45
C THR A 295 42.91 19.03 -0.76
N ALA A 296 42.61 17.81 -1.22
CA ALA A 296 43.62 16.82 -1.58
C ALA A 296 44.50 17.30 -2.76
N ALA A 297 43.87 17.82 -3.82
CA ALA A 297 44.59 18.34 -4.99
C ALA A 297 45.49 19.53 -4.62
N LEU A 298 44.96 20.56 -3.93
CA LEU A 298 45.76 21.72 -3.50
C LEU A 298 46.89 21.32 -2.55
N THR A 299 46.66 20.38 -1.63
CA THR A 299 47.72 19.85 -0.76
C THR A 299 48.86 19.24 -1.58
N GLN A 300 48.54 18.37 -2.54
CA GLN A 300 49.54 17.69 -3.37
C GLN A 300 50.30 18.68 -4.27
N ILE A 301 49.60 19.62 -4.89
CA ILE A 301 50.19 20.64 -5.77
C ILE A 301 51.13 21.55 -4.99
N LEU A 302 50.66 22.11 -3.87
CA LEU A 302 51.42 23.10 -3.11
C LEU A 302 52.56 22.48 -2.30
N GLN A 303 52.45 21.23 -1.83
CA GLN A 303 53.60 20.53 -1.25
C GLN A 303 54.73 20.37 -2.29
N GLN A 304 54.41 20.00 -3.53
CA GLN A 304 55.41 19.89 -4.59
C GLN A 304 55.96 21.25 -5.04
N PHE A 305 55.11 22.27 -5.16
CA PHE A 305 55.52 23.62 -5.51
C PHE A 305 56.43 24.22 -4.44
N ASN A 306 55.99 24.20 -3.17
CA ASN A 306 56.74 24.77 -2.05
C ASN A 306 58.11 24.09 -1.91
N ALA A 307 58.21 22.75 -2.00
CA ALA A 307 59.48 22.05 -1.93
C ALA A 307 60.49 22.53 -3.01
N ARG A 308 60.04 22.74 -4.26
CA ARG A 308 60.87 23.26 -5.35
C ARG A 308 61.24 24.73 -5.15
N SER A 309 60.25 25.57 -4.81
CA SER A 309 60.43 27.01 -4.59
C SER A 309 61.38 27.30 -3.42
N ILE A 310 61.29 26.54 -2.32
CA ILE A 310 62.18 26.63 -1.17
C ILE A 310 63.60 26.20 -1.56
N ALA A 311 63.77 25.06 -2.25
CA ALA A 311 65.09 24.59 -2.67
C ALA A 311 65.78 25.59 -3.62
N SER A 312 65.04 26.13 -4.60
CA SER A 312 65.55 27.16 -5.51
C SER A 312 65.91 28.45 -4.77
N TYR A 313 65.07 28.88 -3.81
CA TYR A 313 65.33 30.08 -3.02
C TYR A 313 66.57 29.93 -2.14
N LEU A 314 66.68 28.83 -1.37
CA LEU A 314 67.84 28.54 -0.53
C LEU A 314 69.14 28.42 -1.34
N GLY A 315 69.08 27.86 -2.54
CA GLY A 315 70.20 27.88 -3.49
C GLY A 315 70.60 29.29 -3.91
N SER A 316 69.63 30.15 -4.24
CA SER A 316 69.87 31.53 -4.69
C SER A 316 70.44 32.48 -3.62
N ILE A 317 70.22 32.20 -2.34
CA ILE A 317 70.74 33.02 -1.22
C ILE A 317 72.00 32.45 -0.58
N SER A 318 72.61 31.40 -1.16
CA SER A 318 73.82 30.78 -0.62
C SER A 318 74.97 31.81 -0.48
N GLY A 319 75.50 31.94 0.74
CA GLY A 319 76.53 32.94 1.07
C GLY A 319 76.02 34.36 1.37
N ASN A 320 74.72 34.66 1.19
CA ASN A 320 74.16 35.98 1.49
C ASN A 320 73.66 36.07 2.96
N ALA A 321 74.49 36.65 3.83
CA ALA A 321 74.18 36.80 5.25
C ALA A 321 72.92 37.64 5.52
N THR A 322 72.67 38.70 4.74
CA THR A 322 71.49 39.57 4.90
C THR A 322 70.21 38.83 4.54
N ALA A 323 70.21 38.05 3.45
CA ALA A 323 69.06 37.24 3.06
C ALA A 323 68.80 36.09 4.05
N LEU A 324 69.84 35.52 4.65
CA LEU A 324 69.70 34.55 5.74
C LEU A 324 69.09 35.18 7.00
N GLN A 325 69.45 36.42 7.33
CA GLN A 325 68.86 37.16 8.46
C GLN A 325 67.41 37.57 8.20
N ALA A 326 67.07 37.97 6.96
CA ALA A 326 65.67 38.17 6.54
C ALA A 326 64.84 36.88 6.71
N LEU A 327 65.43 35.72 6.40
CA LEU A 327 64.79 34.43 6.56
C LEU A 327 64.54 34.03 8.02
N THR A 328 65.41 34.42 8.96
CA THR A 328 65.18 34.19 10.40
C THR A 328 64.16 35.18 10.98
N ALA A 329 63.99 36.37 10.40
CA ALA A 329 62.91 37.30 10.75
C ALA A 329 61.53 36.85 10.24
N ALA A 330 61.47 36.20 9.07
CA ALA A 330 60.24 35.74 8.43
C ALA A 330 60.25 34.24 8.07
N PRO A 331 60.36 33.33 9.06
CA PRO A 331 60.48 31.89 8.82
C PRO A 331 59.23 31.30 8.13
N GLN A 332 58.06 31.93 8.24
CA GLN A 332 56.83 31.50 7.57
C GLN A 332 56.87 31.68 6.04
N THR A 333 57.87 32.40 5.50
CA THR A 333 58.14 32.42 4.04
C THR A 333 58.76 31.09 3.52
N LEU A 334 59.27 30.24 4.43
CA LEU A 334 59.62 28.84 4.16
C LEU A 334 58.40 27.91 4.20
N SER A 335 57.30 28.30 4.85
CA SER A 335 56.02 27.59 4.68
C SER A 335 55.45 27.77 3.26
N GLY A 336 55.94 28.77 2.52
CA GLY A 336 55.66 28.98 1.10
C GLY A 336 54.27 29.53 0.83
N VAL A 337 53.46 28.74 0.13
CA VAL A 337 52.17 29.11 -0.45
C VAL A 337 51.09 28.14 0.01
N TRP A 338 49.97 28.66 0.48
CA TRP A 338 48.78 27.91 0.92
C TRP A 338 47.50 28.63 0.48
N TRP A 339 46.34 28.05 0.79
CA TRP A 339 45.04 28.65 0.47
C TRP A 339 44.24 29.00 1.74
N ALA A 340 43.40 30.04 1.63
CA ALA A 340 42.26 30.26 2.50
C ALA A 340 40.99 29.64 1.88
N THR A 341 40.01 29.30 2.71
CA THR A 341 38.69 28.82 2.24
C THR A 341 37.62 29.85 2.53
N ASN A 342 36.79 30.18 1.53
CA ASN A 342 35.64 31.06 1.65
C ASN A 342 34.35 30.28 1.40
N ASN A 343 33.71 29.84 2.48
CA ASN A 343 32.45 29.12 2.44
C ASN A 343 31.29 30.13 2.44
N LEU A 344 30.85 30.50 1.23
CA LEU A 344 29.91 31.58 0.95
C LEU A 344 28.53 31.39 1.61
N ARG A 345 28.12 30.13 1.85
CA ARG A 345 26.90 29.75 2.60
C ARG A 345 27.19 28.49 3.43
N PRO A 346 27.66 28.62 4.68
CA PRO A 346 28.02 27.47 5.51
C PRO A 346 26.80 26.67 5.96
N TYR A 347 26.94 25.35 6.04
CA TYR A 347 25.91 24.47 6.59
C TYR A 347 26.13 24.31 8.10
N ASN A 348 25.59 25.25 8.88
CA ASN A 348 25.82 25.36 10.32
C ASN A 348 24.69 24.78 11.21
N ALA A 349 23.59 24.28 10.62
CA ALA A 349 22.41 23.82 11.35
C ALA A 349 22.02 22.38 10.96
N PRO A 350 22.57 21.35 11.63
CA PRO A 350 22.30 19.93 11.31
C PRO A 350 20.81 19.54 11.37
N VAL A 351 20.00 20.25 12.15
CA VAL A 351 18.53 20.09 12.20
C VAL A 351 17.87 20.23 10.82
N ALA A 352 18.46 21.01 9.90
CA ALA A 352 17.93 21.16 8.56
C ALA A 352 17.94 19.84 7.76
N THR A 353 18.78 18.86 8.10
CA THR A 353 18.77 17.52 7.47
C THR A 353 17.43 16.83 7.72
N ALA A 354 16.85 17.01 8.91
CA ALA A 354 15.52 16.49 9.24
C ALA A 354 14.43 17.19 8.43
N ILE A 355 14.55 18.50 8.17
CA ILE A 355 13.57 19.27 7.39
C ILE A 355 13.66 18.95 5.88
N MET A 356 14.89 18.84 5.36
CA MET A 356 15.18 18.76 3.93
C MET A 356 15.06 17.36 3.31
N LEU A 357 15.07 16.29 4.12
CA LEU A 357 15.02 14.92 3.63
C LEU A 357 13.96 14.09 4.37
N VAL A 358 14.22 13.70 5.62
CA VAL A 358 13.36 12.73 6.35
C VAL A 358 11.96 13.31 6.62
N GLY A 359 11.88 14.60 6.95
CA GLY A 359 10.63 15.33 7.14
C GLY A 359 9.76 15.41 5.89
N GLN A 360 10.35 15.39 4.70
CA GLN A 360 9.59 15.33 3.45
C GLN A 360 8.88 13.97 3.27
N ILE A 361 9.46 12.90 3.82
CA ILE A 361 8.82 11.58 3.92
C ILE A 361 7.67 11.62 4.93
N TYR A 362 7.91 12.16 6.13
CA TYR A 362 6.87 12.30 7.16
C TYR A 362 5.70 13.19 6.70
N LEU A 363 5.97 14.28 5.99
CA LEU A 363 4.97 15.13 5.35
C LEU A 363 4.07 14.32 4.39
N CYS A 364 4.65 13.44 3.57
CA CYS A 364 3.87 12.54 2.70
C CYS A 364 3.06 11.50 3.50
N ILE A 365 3.63 10.96 4.59
CA ILE A 365 2.95 9.99 5.46
C ILE A 365 1.77 10.63 6.20
N PHE A 366 1.92 11.84 6.74
CA PHE A 366 0.82 12.56 7.40
C PHE A 366 -0.29 12.94 6.41
N ALA A 367 0.06 13.37 5.19
CA ALA A 367 -0.92 13.61 4.13
C ALA A 367 -1.70 12.33 3.76
N PHE A 368 -1.01 11.18 3.73
CA PHE A 368 -1.60 9.87 3.49
C PHE A 368 -2.52 9.41 4.65
N ILE A 369 -2.11 9.60 5.90
CA ILE A 369 -2.96 9.28 7.07
C ILE A 369 -4.28 10.07 7.00
N MET A 370 -4.23 11.36 6.70
CA MET A 370 -5.45 12.16 6.51
C MET A 370 -6.28 11.71 5.31
N THR A 371 -5.63 11.29 4.21
CA THR A 371 -6.30 10.73 3.03
C THR A 371 -7.13 9.49 3.40
N MET A 372 -6.54 8.55 4.13
CA MET A 372 -7.21 7.31 4.54
C MET A 372 -8.35 7.58 5.54
N SER A 373 -8.14 8.49 6.50
CA SER A 373 -9.18 8.92 7.44
C SER A 373 -10.33 9.64 6.75
N ASN A 374 -10.04 10.50 5.76
CA ASN A 374 -11.05 11.18 4.95
C ASN A 374 -11.82 10.18 4.08
N ASP A 375 -11.16 9.18 3.49
CA ASP A 375 -11.83 8.16 2.68
C ASP A 375 -12.83 7.33 3.51
N ALA A 376 -12.43 6.89 4.70
CA ALA A 376 -13.33 6.21 5.64
C ALA A 376 -14.52 7.09 6.06
N ALA A 377 -14.27 8.37 6.40
CA ALA A 377 -15.33 9.32 6.76
C ALA A 377 -16.27 9.61 5.57
N ARG A 378 -15.75 9.68 4.34
CA ARG A 378 -16.54 9.84 3.11
C ARG A 378 -17.46 8.67 2.83
N GLY A 379 -17.12 7.45 3.25
CA GLY A 379 -18.01 6.29 3.12
C GLY A 379 -19.38 6.50 3.78
N ILE A 380 -19.43 7.25 4.88
CA ILE A 380 -20.65 7.50 5.66
C ILE A 380 -21.60 8.45 4.92
N LEU A 381 -21.08 9.55 4.35
CA LEU A 381 -21.91 10.60 3.74
C LEU A 381 -22.01 10.51 2.21
N GLY A 382 -21.01 9.88 1.56
CA GLY A 382 -20.82 9.83 0.11
C GLY A 382 -21.99 9.25 -0.71
N PRO A 383 -22.70 8.20 -0.26
CA PRO A 383 -23.87 7.68 -0.99
C PRO A 383 -24.94 8.77 -1.20
N PHE A 384 -25.28 9.49 -0.11
CA PHE A 384 -26.37 10.47 -0.05
C PHE A 384 -26.08 11.80 -0.74
N LEU A 385 -24.82 12.09 -1.09
CA LEU A 385 -24.43 13.35 -1.71
C LEU A 385 -24.65 13.37 -3.24
N LYS A 386 -25.26 14.44 -3.73
CA LYS A 386 -25.27 14.80 -5.15
C LYS A 386 -23.82 15.02 -5.64
N LEU A 387 -23.49 14.55 -6.85
CA LEU A 387 -22.13 14.58 -7.43
C LEU A 387 -21.39 15.93 -7.24
N ARG A 388 -22.05 17.08 -7.46
CA ARG A 388 -21.43 18.41 -7.25
C ARG A 388 -20.99 18.63 -5.80
N SER A 389 -21.83 18.24 -4.83
CA SER A 389 -21.51 18.36 -3.40
C SER A 389 -20.41 17.40 -2.98
N TYR A 390 -20.41 16.18 -3.53
CA TYR A 390 -19.34 15.21 -3.30
C TYR A 390 -18.00 15.73 -3.85
N LEU A 391 -17.98 16.34 -5.04
CA LEU A 391 -16.78 16.96 -5.61
C LEU A 391 -16.25 18.14 -4.78
N TYR A 392 -17.11 18.99 -4.20
CA TYR A 392 -16.66 20.03 -3.27
C TYR A 392 -16.03 19.44 -2.01
N LEU A 393 -16.65 18.42 -1.40
CA LEU A 393 -16.08 17.72 -0.24
C LEU A 393 -14.69 17.14 -0.58
N ARG A 394 -14.57 16.49 -1.74
CA ARG A 394 -13.34 15.86 -2.23
C ARG A 394 -12.15 16.81 -2.33
N ILE A 395 -12.35 18.06 -2.78
CA ILE A 395 -11.26 19.04 -2.92
C ILE A 395 -11.07 19.85 -1.63
N LEU A 396 -12.15 20.38 -1.07
CA LEU A 396 -12.07 21.39 0.00
C LEU A 396 -11.72 20.80 1.36
N VAL A 397 -12.16 19.56 1.66
CA VAL A 397 -11.84 18.92 2.96
C VAL A 397 -10.34 18.61 3.07
N PRO A 398 -9.66 17.97 2.10
CA PRO A 398 -8.20 17.79 2.16
C PRO A 398 -7.43 19.10 2.28
N LEU A 399 -7.78 20.13 1.49
CA LEU A 399 -7.16 21.46 1.58
C LEU A 399 -7.30 22.08 2.97
N GLY A 400 -8.48 21.98 3.57
CA GLY A 400 -8.76 22.46 4.92
C GLY A 400 -8.06 21.65 6.03
N LEU A 401 -7.85 20.35 5.83
CA LEU A 401 -7.14 19.47 6.77
C LEU A 401 -5.61 19.63 6.69
N TYR A 402 -5.05 19.80 5.49
CA TYR A 402 -3.60 19.98 5.33
C TYR A 402 -3.10 21.33 5.87
N LEU A 403 -3.95 22.36 5.95
CA LEU A 403 -3.56 23.68 6.44
C LEU A 403 -3.09 23.69 7.91
N PRO A 404 -3.90 23.27 8.92
CA PRO A 404 -3.44 23.20 10.30
C PRO A 404 -2.38 22.11 10.51
N LEU A 405 -2.43 21.02 9.75
CA LEU A 405 -1.47 19.91 9.85
C LEU A 405 -0.07 20.31 9.39
N SER A 406 0.04 21.04 8.27
CA SER A 406 1.31 21.59 7.79
C SER A 406 1.84 22.72 8.67
N LEU A 407 0.96 23.52 9.31
CA LEU A 407 1.36 24.50 10.31
C LEU A 407 1.96 23.81 11.55
N ALA A 408 1.27 22.81 12.11
CA ALA A 408 1.76 22.02 13.23
C ALA A 408 3.10 21.33 12.89
N PHE A 409 3.20 20.73 11.70
CA PHE A 409 4.45 20.14 11.20
C PHE A 409 5.59 21.18 11.10
N ALA A 410 5.33 22.36 10.57
CA ALA A 410 6.32 23.43 10.48
C ALA A 410 6.75 23.91 11.88
N MET A 411 5.83 24.05 12.82
CA MET A 411 6.10 24.44 14.21
C MET A 411 7.05 23.49 14.96
N VAL A 412 7.11 22.20 14.60
CA VAL A 412 8.11 21.25 15.16
C VAL A 412 9.55 21.75 14.97
N SER A 413 9.82 22.57 13.96
CA SER A 413 11.16 23.13 13.72
C SER A 413 11.56 24.30 14.64
N LEU A 414 10.61 24.87 15.39
CA LEU A 414 10.86 26.05 16.24
C LEU A 414 11.64 25.73 17.53
N PRO A 415 11.31 24.69 18.33
CA PRO A 415 12.06 24.35 19.56
C PRO A 415 13.51 23.91 19.28
N PHE A 416 13.82 23.48 18.05
CA PHE A 416 15.16 23.09 17.62
C PHE A 416 15.92 24.22 16.90
N HIS A 417 15.43 25.47 17.00
CA HIS A 417 16.10 26.68 16.52
C HIS A 417 16.57 26.62 15.05
N ALA A 418 15.72 26.10 14.15
CA ALA A 418 16.04 26.08 12.72
C ALA A 418 16.26 27.51 12.16
N PRO A 419 17.27 27.73 11.28
CA PRO A 419 17.77 29.07 10.95
C PRO A 419 16.92 29.84 9.93
N PHE A 420 15.65 30.11 10.25
CA PHE A 420 14.73 30.86 9.38
C PHE A 420 15.15 32.31 9.09
N GLY A 421 16.11 32.85 9.85
CA GLY A 421 16.61 34.23 9.73
C GLY A 421 17.71 34.46 8.67
N ALA A 422 18.08 33.46 7.86
CA ALA A 422 19.27 33.57 7.00
C ALA A 422 19.09 34.41 5.72
N LYS A 423 17.88 34.43 5.15
CA LYS A 423 17.52 35.23 3.95
C LYS A 423 16.41 36.25 4.20
N TYR A 424 15.58 36.00 5.21
CA TYR A 424 14.40 36.78 5.56
C TYR A 424 14.42 37.07 7.06
N SER A 425 13.49 37.90 7.57
CA SER A 425 13.25 37.94 9.01
C SER A 425 12.86 36.55 9.52
N TYR A 426 13.20 36.20 10.77
CA TYR A 426 12.96 34.85 11.30
C TYR A 426 11.50 34.41 11.17
N ALA A 427 10.55 35.32 11.46
CA ALA A 427 9.13 35.09 11.26
C ALA A 427 8.75 34.93 9.77
N GLY A 428 9.29 35.77 8.88
CA GLY A 428 9.04 35.68 7.43
C GLY A 428 9.56 34.37 6.83
N GLY A 429 10.77 33.94 7.20
CA GLY A 429 11.33 32.65 6.81
C GLY A 429 10.52 31.47 7.34
N PHE A 430 10.02 31.55 8.58
CA PHE A 430 9.12 30.54 9.14
C PHE A 430 7.78 30.45 8.38
N PHE A 431 7.11 31.58 8.12
CA PHE A 431 5.84 31.58 7.40
C PHE A 431 5.99 31.17 5.92
N LEU A 432 7.11 31.50 5.28
CA LEU A 432 7.46 30.95 3.96
C LEU A 432 7.67 29.43 4.03
N TYR A 433 8.42 28.92 5.01
CA TYR A 433 8.61 27.48 5.20
C TYR A 433 7.28 26.75 5.46
N PHE A 434 6.38 27.32 6.27
CA PHE A 434 5.02 26.83 6.44
C PHE A 434 4.25 26.78 5.11
N LEU A 435 4.27 27.85 4.31
CA LEU A 435 3.58 27.89 3.02
C LEU A 435 4.12 26.81 2.06
N TYR A 436 5.43 26.60 2.02
CA TYR A 436 6.06 25.52 1.24
C TYR A 436 5.70 24.12 1.78
N THR A 437 5.65 23.96 3.10
CA THR A 437 5.16 22.73 3.75
C THR A 437 3.70 22.46 3.38
N TYR A 438 2.83 23.46 3.39
CA TYR A 438 1.43 23.36 3.00
C TYR A 438 1.27 22.99 1.52
N MET A 439 1.98 23.68 0.61
CA MET A 439 1.95 23.37 -0.82
C MET A 439 2.47 21.96 -1.10
N GLY A 440 3.58 21.54 -0.48
CA GLY A 440 4.14 20.20 -0.63
C GLY A 440 3.21 19.11 -0.08
N MET A 441 2.61 19.33 1.09
CA MET A 441 1.64 18.42 1.71
C MET A 441 0.38 18.30 0.85
N THR A 442 -0.07 19.41 0.27
CA THR A 442 -1.22 19.43 -0.65
C THR A 442 -0.90 18.72 -1.97
N ALA A 443 0.28 18.93 -2.55
CA ALA A 443 0.69 18.31 -3.82
C ALA A 443 0.76 16.77 -3.70
N LEU A 444 1.34 16.24 -2.62
CA LEU A 444 1.45 14.81 -2.39
C LEU A 444 0.15 14.20 -1.84
N GLY A 445 -0.56 14.93 -0.97
CA GLY A 445 -1.83 14.52 -0.38
C GLY A 445 -2.98 14.44 -1.38
N LEU A 446 -3.14 15.45 -2.25
CA LEU A 446 -4.13 15.39 -3.32
C LEU A 446 -3.81 14.30 -4.34
N ALA A 447 -2.54 13.95 -4.55
CA ALA A 447 -2.18 12.79 -5.38
C ALA A 447 -2.60 11.46 -4.73
N THR A 448 -2.45 11.30 -3.40
CA THR A 448 -3.00 10.13 -2.70
C THR A 448 -4.54 10.12 -2.67
N GLU A 449 -5.18 11.28 -2.51
CA GLU A 449 -6.64 11.42 -2.60
C GLU A 449 -7.20 11.10 -3.99
N ALA A 450 -6.45 11.40 -5.06
CA ALA A 450 -6.81 11.00 -6.42
C ALA A 450 -6.66 9.48 -6.61
N MET A 451 -5.61 8.86 -6.08
CA MET A 451 -5.32 7.45 -6.34
C MET A 451 -6.12 6.46 -5.49
N VAL A 452 -6.55 6.83 -4.26
CA VAL A 452 -7.43 5.96 -3.45
C VAL A 452 -8.76 5.67 -4.15
N THR A 453 -9.18 6.55 -5.06
CA THR A 453 -10.41 6.43 -5.86
C THR A 453 -10.38 5.30 -6.89
N ILE A 454 -9.19 4.96 -7.40
CA ILE A 454 -8.98 3.90 -8.40
C ILE A 454 -8.52 2.62 -7.70
N LEU A 455 -7.59 2.75 -6.75
CA LEU A 455 -6.88 1.62 -6.14
C LEU A 455 -7.61 1.05 -4.92
N THR A 456 -8.57 1.77 -4.34
CA THR A 456 -9.21 1.50 -3.03
C THR A 456 -8.22 1.51 -1.85
N PRO A 457 -8.69 1.62 -0.60
CA PRO A 457 -7.85 1.44 0.59
C PRO A 457 -6.98 0.17 0.60
N ARG A 458 -7.42 -0.92 -0.06
CA ARG A 458 -6.74 -2.23 -0.10
C ARG A 458 -5.37 -2.19 -0.79
N PHE A 459 -5.19 -1.34 -1.81
CA PHE A 459 -3.95 -1.29 -2.60
C PHE A 459 -3.16 0.03 -2.46
N MET A 460 -3.63 0.99 -1.66
CA MET A 460 -2.99 2.31 -1.54
C MET A 460 -1.52 2.29 -1.08
N ALA A 461 -1.11 1.32 -0.27
CA ALA A 461 0.30 1.15 0.12
C ALA A 461 1.22 0.96 -1.10
N PHE A 462 0.73 0.28 -2.15
CA PHE A 462 1.44 0.03 -3.39
C PHE A 462 1.52 1.24 -4.33
N PHE A 463 0.78 2.33 -4.05
CA PHE A 463 1.00 3.64 -4.67
C PHE A 463 1.90 4.55 -3.82
N LEU A 464 1.70 4.54 -2.49
CA LEU A 464 2.49 5.36 -1.56
C LEU A 464 3.99 5.04 -1.63
N ILE A 465 4.36 3.76 -1.73
CA ILE A 465 5.77 3.33 -1.81
C ILE A 465 6.48 3.91 -3.06
N PRO A 466 5.96 3.73 -4.30
CA PRO A 466 6.47 4.45 -5.48
C PRO A 466 6.49 5.97 -5.34
N LEU A 467 5.43 6.58 -4.78
CA LEU A 467 5.30 8.04 -4.65
C LEU A 467 6.41 8.62 -3.76
N ILE A 468 6.68 7.99 -2.61
CA ILE A 468 7.76 8.38 -1.71
C ILE A 468 9.12 8.14 -2.37
N ILE A 469 9.37 6.93 -2.88
CA ILE A 469 10.70 6.55 -3.39
C ILE A 469 11.10 7.40 -4.59
N SER A 470 10.21 7.61 -5.56
CA SER A 470 10.50 8.46 -6.73
C SER A 470 10.84 9.90 -6.34
N ASN A 471 10.12 10.48 -5.36
CA ASN A 471 10.39 11.82 -4.84
C ASN A 471 11.68 11.93 -4.02
N VAL A 472 12.01 10.93 -3.20
CA VAL A 472 13.17 10.97 -2.29
C VAL A 472 14.49 10.71 -3.03
N SER A 473 14.48 9.83 -4.04
CA SER A 473 15.67 9.45 -4.83
C SER A 473 16.39 10.63 -5.49
N VAL A 474 15.67 11.73 -5.72
CA VAL A 474 16.14 12.95 -6.38
C VAL A 474 16.47 14.09 -5.41
N ALA A 475 16.21 13.95 -4.11
CA ALA A 475 16.33 15.03 -3.13
C ALA A 475 17.69 15.08 -2.40
N THR A 476 18.36 13.93 -2.26
CA THR A 476 19.59 13.80 -1.45
C THR A 476 20.83 14.40 -2.14
N LEU A 477 21.02 14.15 -3.43
CA LEU A 477 22.18 14.57 -4.22
C LEU A 477 21.77 15.47 -5.39
N PRO A 478 22.65 16.37 -5.86
CA PRO A 478 22.43 17.10 -7.10
C PRO A 478 22.48 16.15 -8.30
N PHE A 479 21.72 16.47 -9.35
CA PHE A 479 21.68 15.68 -10.59
C PHE A 479 23.04 15.56 -11.30
N ASP A 480 24.00 16.42 -11.00
CA ASP A 480 25.39 16.32 -11.49
C ASP A 480 26.11 15.07 -10.95
N LEU A 481 25.69 14.56 -9.78
CA LEU A 481 26.21 13.33 -9.15
C LEU A 481 25.34 12.09 -9.43
N GLN A 482 24.34 12.20 -10.30
CA GLN A 482 23.37 11.13 -10.58
C GLN A 482 23.34 10.77 -12.08
N PRO A 483 22.97 9.53 -12.43
CA PRO A 483 22.62 9.18 -13.80
C PRO A 483 21.56 10.12 -14.39
N TRP A 484 21.64 10.40 -15.70
CA TRP A 484 20.78 11.37 -16.39
C TRP A 484 19.27 11.14 -16.17
N PHE A 485 18.87 9.89 -15.96
CA PHE A 485 17.50 9.46 -15.63
C PHE A 485 16.88 10.29 -14.49
N TYR A 486 17.64 10.55 -13.42
CA TYR A 486 17.12 11.22 -12.22
C TYR A 486 16.72 12.69 -12.44
N LYS A 487 17.04 13.28 -13.59
CA LYS A 487 16.57 14.63 -13.98
C LYS A 487 15.05 14.75 -14.05
N TYR A 488 14.28 13.65 -14.02
CA TYR A 488 12.83 13.71 -13.76
C TYR A 488 12.49 14.48 -12.47
N GLY A 489 13.40 14.48 -11.49
CA GLY A 489 13.23 15.13 -10.19
C GLY A 489 13.00 16.64 -10.25
N TYR A 490 13.46 17.33 -11.30
CA TYR A 490 13.12 18.74 -11.52
C TYR A 490 11.60 18.98 -11.59
N GLY A 491 10.82 17.98 -12.00
CA GLY A 491 9.37 18.04 -12.09
C GLY A 491 8.63 17.49 -10.86
N PHE A 492 9.31 17.11 -9.77
CA PHE A 492 8.69 16.42 -8.62
C PHE A 492 8.62 17.31 -7.36
N PRO A 493 7.58 17.17 -6.50
CA PRO A 493 7.37 18.05 -5.35
C PRO A 493 8.51 18.08 -4.34
N ILE A 494 9.03 16.94 -3.88
CA ILE A 494 10.01 16.92 -2.77
C ILE A 494 11.32 17.63 -3.15
N PHE A 495 11.87 17.38 -4.34
CA PHE A 495 13.09 18.08 -4.80
C PHE A 495 12.92 19.62 -4.78
N ASN A 496 11.80 20.10 -5.35
CA ASN A 496 11.50 21.52 -5.43
C ASN A 496 11.27 22.12 -4.04
N ASN A 497 10.61 21.39 -3.13
CA ASN A 497 10.39 21.81 -1.75
C ASN A 497 11.72 21.89 -0.97
N THR A 498 12.58 20.87 -1.09
CA THR A 498 13.92 20.86 -0.49
C THR A 498 14.80 22.00 -1.01
N THR A 499 14.71 22.34 -2.30
CA THR A 499 15.43 23.50 -2.86
C THR A 499 14.92 24.81 -2.25
N ALA A 500 13.60 24.99 -2.12
CA ALA A 500 12.99 26.16 -1.48
C ALA A 500 13.40 26.30 -0.01
N VAL A 501 13.41 25.20 0.75
CA VAL A 501 13.89 25.14 2.14
C VAL A 501 15.35 25.57 2.23
N ARG A 502 16.23 25.14 1.32
CA ARG A 502 17.64 25.59 1.27
C ARG A 502 17.76 27.10 1.05
N THR A 503 16.95 27.66 0.15
CA THR A 503 16.91 29.12 -0.06
C THR A 503 16.49 29.88 1.20
N ILE A 504 15.50 29.37 1.94
CA ILE A 504 14.99 29.99 3.17
C ILE A 504 16.01 29.89 4.33
N LEU A 505 16.50 28.67 4.62
CA LEU A 505 17.33 28.38 5.80
C LEU A 505 18.79 28.81 5.66
N PHE A 506 19.33 28.92 4.44
CA PHE A 506 20.75 29.16 4.21
C PHE A 506 21.05 30.18 3.11
N ASN A 507 20.07 30.95 2.64
CA ASN A 507 20.24 31.99 1.62
C ASN A 507 20.98 31.52 0.36
N THR A 508 20.69 30.31 -0.12
CA THR A 508 21.18 29.82 -1.42
C THR A 508 20.50 30.56 -2.59
N LYS A 509 20.87 30.20 -3.84
CA LYS A 509 20.25 30.70 -5.07
C LYS A 509 18.73 30.68 -4.98
N ASN A 510 18.09 31.74 -5.49
CA ASN A 510 16.66 31.94 -5.33
C ASN A 510 15.85 31.14 -6.35
N HIS A 511 15.62 29.86 -6.07
CA HIS A 511 14.78 28.99 -6.91
C HIS A 511 13.28 29.04 -6.54
N LEU A 512 12.87 29.85 -5.55
CA LEU A 512 11.52 29.84 -4.97
C LEU A 512 10.40 29.91 -6.03
N GLY A 513 10.45 30.88 -6.95
CA GLY A 513 9.42 31.01 -8.00
C GLY A 513 9.26 29.75 -8.87
N ARG A 514 10.38 29.09 -9.20
CA ARG A 514 10.38 27.81 -9.94
C ARG A 514 9.83 26.68 -9.07
N SER A 515 10.30 26.57 -7.83
CA SER A 515 9.85 25.54 -6.89
C SER A 515 8.35 25.60 -6.64
N ALA A 516 7.81 26.78 -6.36
CA ALA A 516 6.38 27.00 -6.21
C ALA A 516 5.62 26.61 -7.49
N GLY A 517 6.09 27.02 -8.67
CA GLY A 517 5.47 26.66 -9.95
C GLY A 517 5.32 25.15 -10.16
N VAL A 518 6.35 24.36 -9.86
CA VAL A 518 6.29 22.89 -9.99
C VAL A 518 5.37 22.27 -8.95
N ILE A 519 5.41 22.72 -7.69
CA ILE A 519 4.54 22.17 -6.64
C ILE A 519 3.07 22.53 -6.92
N ILE A 520 2.78 23.75 -7.35
CA ILE A 520 1.44 24.18 -7.77
C ILE A 520 0.96 23.40 -9.00
N ALA A 521 1.83 23.06 -9.96
CA ALA A 521 1.46 22.21 -11.08
C ALA A 521 0.98 20.81 -10.63
N TRP A 522 1.57 20.24 -9.58
CA TRP A 522 1.09 18.99 -8.97
C TRP A 522 -0.23 19.15 -8.19
N ILE A 523 -0.43 20.29 -7.53
CA ILE A 523 -1.73 20.63 -6.91
C ILE A 523 -2.81 20.69 -7.98
N VAL A 524 -2.58 21.44 -9.07
CA VAL A 524 -3.52 21.60 -10.19
C VAL A 524 -3.79 20.26 -10.90
N LEU A 525 -2.75 19.48 -11.19
CA LEU A 525 -2.89 18.14 -11.78
C LEU A 525 -3.78 17.26 -10.91
N SER A 526 -3.51 17.21 -9.61
CA SER A 526 -4.29 16.41 -8.65
C SER A 526 -5.73 16.94 -8.49
N SER A 527 -5.93 18.26 -8.51
CA SER A 527 -7.25 18.91 -8.51
C SER A 527 -8.05 18.69 -9.80
N ILE A 528 -7.42 18.21 -10.89
CA ILE A 528 -8.11 17.79 -12.13
C ILE A 528 -8.37 16.28 -12.11
N THR A 529 -7.37 15.46 -11.76
CA THR A 529 -7.52 13.98 -11.75
C THR A 529 -8.49 13.50 -10.68
N LEU A 530 -8.49 14.09 -9.48
CA LEU A 530 -9.41 13.72 -8.39
C LEU A 530 -10.89 13.86 -8.79
N PRO A 531 -11.36 14.99 -9.39
CA PRO A 531 -12.69 15.07 -9.99
C PRO A 531 -12.92 14.09 -11.14
N LEU A 532 -12.00 13.94 -12.08
CA LEU A 532 -12.18 13.04 -13.23
C LEU A 532 -12.39 11.59 -12.78
N PHE A 533 -11.53 11.07 -11.91
CA PHE A 533 -11.64 9.72 -11.38
C PHE A 533 -12.90 9.55 -10.51
N THR A 534 -13.26 10.58 -9.73
CA THR A 534 -14.53 10.60 -8.97
C THR A 534 -15.75 10.51 -9.89
N ILE A 535 -15.77 11.25 -11.00
CA ILE A 535 -16.88 11.24 -11.97
C ILE A 535 -16.94 9.89 -12.69
N ILE A 536 -15.80 9.28 -13.04
CA ILE A 536 -15.74 7.98 -13.71
C ILE A 536 -16.26 6.87 -12.79
N MET A 537 -15.76 6.80 -11.54
CA MET A 537 -16.24 5.80 -10.56
C MET A 537 -17.71 6.02 -10.23
N ARG A 538 -18.12 7.23 -9.82
CA ARG A 538 -19.52 7.51 -9.46
C ARG A 538 -20.51 7.21 -10.58
N ARG A 539 -20.13 7.41 -11.86
CA ARG A 539 -20.95 7.01 -13.02
C ARG A 539 -21.05 5.50 -13.22
N ARG A 540 -20.06 4.71 -12.80
CA ARG A 540 -20.15 3.24 -12.76
C ARG A 540 -21.05 2.79 -11.62
N ASP A 541 -20.86 3.38 -10.44
CA ASP A 541 -21.62 3.02 -9.24
C ASP A 541 -23.11 3.39 -9.38
N GLU A 542 -23.42 4.54 -10.00
CA GLU A 542 -24.78 4.96 -10.37
C GLU A 542 -25.41 4.11 -11.49
N ARG A 543 -24.62 3.40 -12.31
CA ARG A 543 -25.13 2.41 -13.27
C ARG A 543 -25.45 1.09 -12.58
N ALA A 544 -24.53 0.58 -11.77
CA ALA A 544 -24.75 -0.64 -10.99
C ALA A 544 -25.97 -0.51 -10.07
N HIS A 545 -26.10 0.60 -9.36
CA HIS A 545 -27.29 0.86 -8.54
C HIS A 545 -28.58 0.97 -9.37
N LYS A 546 -28.54 1.53 -10.58
CA LYS A 546 -29.70 1.54 -11.48
C LYS A 546 -30.05 0.15 -12.00
N GLN A 547 -29.06 -0.72 -12.26
CA GLN A 547 -29.30 -2.11 -12.67
C GLN A 547 -29.96 -2.89 -11.52
N ALA A 548 -29.38 -2.87 -10.33
CA ALA A 548 -29.98 -3.50 -9.14
C ALA A 548 -31.38 -2.94 -8.79
N MET A 549 -31.65 -1.65 -9.04
CA MET A 549 -32.98 -1.06 -8.85
C MET A 549 -33.95 -1.34 -10.01
N LEU A 550 -33.47 -1.68 -11.20
CA LEU A 550 -34.30 -2.16 -12.33
C LEU A 550 -34.63 -3.64 -12.16
N GLU A 551 -33.69 -4.45 -11.71
CA GLU A 551 -33.91 -5.85 -11.31
C GLU A 551 -34.91 -5.94 -10.15
N LYS A 552 -34.79 -5.06 -9.15
CA LYS A 552 -35.71 -5.01 -8.00
C LYS A 552 -37.07 -4.37 -8.27
N ASN A 553 -37.16 -3.46 -9.24
CA ASN A 553 -38.40 -2.78 -9.62
C ASN A 553 -38.94 -3.25 -10.98
N MET A 554 -38.52 -4.42 -11.46
CA MET A 554 -39.12 -5.05 -12.64
C MET A 554 -40.57 -5.41 -12.29
N PRO A 555 -41.57 -4.88 -13.01
CA PRO A 555 -42.97 -5.22 -12.72
C PRO A 555 -43.26 -6.70 -12.97
N LEU A 556 -44.11 -7.28 -12.13
CA LEU A 556 -44.90 -8.46 -12.50
C LEU A 556 -46.12 -7.97 -13.29
N ASP A 557 -45.89 -7.44 -14.50
CA ASP A 557 -46.94 -6.93 -15.41
C ASP A 557 -46.60 -7.20 -16.88
N GLY A 558 -47.50 -7.90 -17.57
CA GLY A 558 -47.93 -7.55 -18.93
C GLY A 558 -46.95 -7.69 -20.10
N ASP A 559 -46.45 -8.90 -20.35
CA ASP A 559 -46.07 -9.31 -21.71
C ASP A 559 -46.68 -10.69 -22.01
N ASP A 560 -47.80 -10.70 -22.75
CA ASP A 560 -48.74 -11.82 -22.93
C ASP A 560 -48.20 -12.96 -23.83
N ASN A 561 -46.90 -13.25 -23.76
CA ASN A 561 -46.26 -14.40 -24.40
C ASN A 561 -45.05 -14.96 -23.64
N VAL A 562 -44.80 -14.53 -22.40
CA VAL A 562 -43.78 -15.18 -21.55
C VAL A 562 -44.38 -16.45 -20.94
N THR A 563 -44.11 -17.60 -21.57
CA THR A 563 -44.42 -18.91 -20.99
C THR A 563 -43.67 -19.07 -19.66
N TRP A 564 -44.41 -19.27 -18.56
CA TRP A 564 -43.88 -19.41 -17.19
C TRP A 564 -43.04 -20.68 -16.97
N PHE A 565 -43.10 -21.63 -17.91
CA PHE A 565 -42.19 -22.77 -18.02
C PHE A 565 -41.03 -22.45 -19.00
N PRO A 566 -39.77 -22.82 -18.72
CA PRO A 566 -38.66 -22.58 -19.65
C PRO A 566 -38.79 -23.51 -20.88
N PRO A 567 -39.01 -22.99 -22.11
CA PRO A 567 -39.36 -23.83 -23.27
C PRO A 567 -38.29 -24.87 -23.60
N ASP A 568 -37.02 -24.51 -23.47
CA ASP A 568 -35.86 -25.38 -23.72
C ASP A 568 -35.73 -26.57 -22.74
N THR A 569 -36.54 -26.59 -21.67
CA THR A 569 -36.56 -27.64 -20.65
C THR A 569 -37.81 -28.51 -20.66
N LEU A 570 -38.80 -28.20 -21.52
CA LEU A 570 -40.08 -28.90 -21.57
C LEU A 570 -39.94 -30.24 -22.30
N LEU A 571 -40.08 -31.34 -21.56
CA LEU A 571 -40.23 -32.67 -22.14
C LEU A 571 -41.65 -32.84 -22.71
N LYS A 572 -41.71 -33.37 -23.94
CA LYS A 572 -42.95 -33.69 -24.68
C LYS A 572 -43.35 -35.16 -24.58
N ASP A 573 -42.42 -36.02 -24.16
CA ASP A 573 -42.63 -37.46 -23.96
C ASP A 573 -42.56 -37.78 -22.47
N GLU A 574 -43.36 -38.74 -22.02
CA GLU A 574 -43.35 -39.18 -20.62
C GLU A 574 -42.06 -39.91 -20.23
N LEU A 575 -41.61 -39.70 -18.99
CA LEU A 575 -40.39 -40.31 -18.45
C LEU A 575 -40.56 -41.83 -18.29
N PRO A 576 -39.77 -42.67 -18.99
CA PRO A 576 -39.99 -44.11 -19.01
C PRO A 576 -39.72 -44.79 -17.66
N GLY A 577 -40.49 -45.83 -17.37
CA GLY A 577 -40.13 -46.86 -16.37
C GLY A 577 -40.59 -46.65 -14.92
N MET A 578 -41.46 -45.69 -14.61
CA MET A 578 -42.05 -45.54 -13.26
C MET A 578 -43.53 -45.16 -13.35
N SER A 579 -44.38 -45.87 -12.61
CA SER A 579 -45.85 -45.73 -12.65
C SER A 579 -46.39 -44.53 -11.87
N THR A 580 -45.61 -43.93 -10.97
CA THR A 580 -46.09 -42.96 -9.99
C THR A 580 -45.22 -41.71 -9.98
N ARG A 581 -45.85 -40.55 -10.08
CA ARG A 581 -45.23 -39.23 -10.26
C ARG A 581 -45.87 -38.21 -9.32
N ILE A 582 -45.10 -37.20 -8.92
CA ILE A 582 -45.62 -36.02 -8.21
C ILE A 582 -45.54 -34.82 -9.14
N ALA A 583 -46.61 -34.03 -9.21
CA ALA A 583 -46.70 -32.81 -10.01
C ALA A 583 -46.81 -31.58 -9.10
N VAL A 584 -45.94 -30.60 -9.32
CA VAL A 584 -45.91 -29.31 -8.62
C VAL A 584 -45.84 -28.17 -9.63
N SER A 585 -46.29 -26.98 -9.22
CA SER A 585 -46.36 -25.78 -10.06
C SER A 585 -47.16 -26.06 -11.34
N PHE A 586 -48.27 -26.77 -11.18
CA PHE A 586 -49.05 -27.35 -12.28
C PHE A 586 -50.19 -26.44 -12.75
N ALA A 587 -50.59 -26.60 -14.01
CA ALA A 587 -51.81 -26.02 -14.57
C ALA A 587 -52.41 -26.90 -15.66
N PHE A 588 -53.72 -26.82 -15.83
CA PHE A 588 -54.42 -27.41 -16.98
C PHE A 588 -54.56 -26.37 -18.09
N MET A 589 -54.33 -26.81 -19.33
CA MET A 589 -54.42 -25.99 -20.52
C MET A 589 -55.25 -26.66 -21.61
N SER A 590 -55.85 -25.87 -22.49
CA SER A 590 -56.36 -26.33 -23.77
C SER A 590 -55.99 -25.33 -24.87
N GLN A 591 -55.51 -25.85 -26.00
CA GLN A 591 -55.04 -25.07 -27.17
C GLN A 591 -53.95 -24.02 -26.88
N GLY A 592 -53.37 -24.01 -25.67
CA GLY A 592 -52.35 -23.06 -25.20
C GLY A 592 -52.82 -22.09 -24.12
N GLU A 593 -54.13 -22.02 -23.83
CA GLU A 593 -54.69 -21.16 -22.77
C GLU A 593 -54.99 -21.96 -21.49
N LEU A 594 -54.94 -21.28 -20.34
CA LEU A 594 -55.28 -21.87 -19.03
C LEU A 594 -56.80 -22.12 -18.93
N ILE A 595 -57.21 -23.32 -18.52
CA ILE A 595 -58.63 -23.69 -18.42
C ILE A 595 -59.07 -24.02 -16.99
N GLU A 596 -60.33 -23.75 -16.67
CA GLU A 596 -61.00 -24.30 -15.48
C GLU A 596 -61.55 -25.71 -15.82
N LEU A 597 -61.53 -26.64 -14.86
CA LEU A 597 -62.16 -27.95 -15.06
C LEU A 597 -63.53 -27.97 -14.38
N ASP A 598 -64.59 -28.04 -15.21
CA ASP A 598 -65.98 -28.15 -14.75
C ASP A 598 -66.37 -29.61 -14.42
N GLU A 599 -67.43 -29.76 -13.63
CA GLU A 599 -67.96 -31.08 -13.23
C GLU A 599 -68.33 -31.94 -14.45
N GLU A 600 -68.87 -31.36 -15.53
CA GLU A 600 -69.19 -32.09 -16.76
C GLU A 600 -67.95 -32.71 -17.44
N ILE A 601 -66.81 -32.00 -17.43
CA ILE A 601 -65.55 -32.45 -18.07
C ILE A 601 -65.02 -33.67 -17.33
N VAL A 602 -64.93 -33.58 -16.00
CA VAL A 602 -64.36 -34.64 -15.16
C VAL A 602 -65.30 -35.84 -15.04
N SER A 603 -66.60 -35.62 -14.78
CA SER A 603 -67.57 -36.72 -14.59
C SER A 603 -67.83 -37.55 -15.85
N HIS A 604 -67.66 -36.98 -17.04
CA HIS A 604 -67.81 -37.69 -18.32
C HIS A 604 -66.47 -38.10 -18.96
N ASN A 605 -65.34 -37.91 -18.26
CA ASN A 605 -63.98 -38.17 -18.74
C ASN A 605 -63.67 -37.56 -20.13
N ARG A 606 -64.05 -36.29 -20.36
CA ARG A 606 -63.88 -35.60 -21.66
C ARG A 606 -62.62 -34.74 -21.67
N PHE A 607 -61.46 -35.39 -21.76
CA PHE A 607 -60.15 -34.71 -21.78
C PHE A 607 -59.59 -34.44 -23.19
N ASP A 608 -60.45 -34.50 -24.22
CA ASP A 608 -60.09 -34.16 -25.60
C ASP A 608 -59.51 -32.74 -25.67
N HIS A 609 -58.27 -32.62 -26.14
CA HIS A 609 -57.50 -31.37 -26.19
C HIS A 609 -57.21 -30.71 -24.82
N ILE A 610 -57.32 -31.44 -23.70
CA ILE A 610 -56.88 -31.00 -22.37
C ILE A 610 -55.48 -31.55 -22.08
N GLU A 611 -54.60 -30.68 -21.61
CA GLU A 611 -53.18 -30.96 -21.40
C GLU A 611 -52.78 -30.50 -19.98
N LEU A 612 -52.06 -31.33 -19.24
CA LEU A 612 -51.51 -30.97 -17.93
C LEU A 612 -50.04 -30.55 -18.10
N LEU A 613 -49.70 -29.35 -17.65
CA LEU A 613 -48.33 -28.86 -17.61
C LEU A 613 -47.88 -28.76 -16.16
N ALA A 614 -46.73 -29.38 -15.82
CA ALA A 614 -46.22 -29.41 -14.46
C ALA A 614 -44.70 -29.57 -14.39
N ALA A 615 -44.11 -29.19 -13.25
CA ALA A 615 -42.82 -29.71 -12.83
C ALA A 615 -43.05 -31.08 -12.16
N VAL A 616 -42.47 -32.13 -12.72
CA VAL A 616 -42.71 -33.53 -12.35
C VAL A 616 -41.49 -34.11 -11.65
N GLY A 617 -41.72 -34.76 -10.50
CA GLY A 617 -40.74 -35.55 -9.75
C GLY A 617 -41.09 -37.04 -9.72
N ASN A 618 -40.12 -37.88 -9.36
CA ASN A 618 -40.36 -39.30 -9.07
C ASN A 618 -41.31 -39.45 -7.87
N GLY A 619 -42.33 -40.31 -7.93
CA GLY A 619 -43.20 -40.60 -6.79
C GLY A 619 -42.71 -41.74 -5.87
N LEU A 620 -41.72 -42.52 -6.33
CA LEU A 620 -41.25 -43.76 -5.71
C LEU A 620 -39.85 -43.63 -5.10
N ASP A 621 -39.48 -44.64 -4.31
CA ASP A 621 -38.16 -44.78 -3.66
C ASP A 621 -37.80 -43.58 -2.76
N ARG A 622 -36.50 -43.49 -2.41
CA ARG A 622 -35.93 -42.41 -1.57
C ARG A 622 -36.20 -41.02 -2.12
N GLU A 623 -36.08 -40.80 -3.45
CA GLU A 623 -36.41 -39.51 -4.07
C GLU A 623 -37.91 -39.18 -3.96
N GLY A 624 -38.78 -40.18 -4.00
CA GLY A 624 -40.23 -40.03 -3.87
C GLY A 624 -40.68 -39.41 -2.56
N MET A 625 -40.00 -39.68 -1.45
CA MET A 625 -40.30 -39.03 -0.16
C MET A 625 -40.08 -37.51 -0.21
N PHE A 626 -39.01 -37.06 -0.86
CA PHE A 626 -38.74 -35.64 -1.08
C PHE A 626 -39.71 -34.99 -2.08
N SER A 627 -40.14 -35.72 -3.11
CA SER A 627 -41.19 -35.25 -4.02
C SER A 627 -42.52 -35.07 -3.31
N GLN A 628 -42.91 -36.03 -2.47
CA GLN A 628 -44.16 -35.98 -1.69
C GLN A 628 -44.13 -34.90 -0.59
N ALA A 629 -42.95 -34.56 -0.08
CA ALA A 629 -42.74 -33.37 0.76
C ALA A 629 -42.80 -32.04 -0.02
N VAL A 630 -42.75 -32.08 -1.36
CA VAL A 630 -42.62 -30.93 -2.25
C VAL A 630 -41.33 -30.14 -2.00
N TRP A 631 -40.22 -30.85 -1.79
CA TRP A 631 -38.90 -30.25 -1.52
C TRP A 631 -38.03 -30.22 -2.78
N PHE A 632 -37.37 -29.08 -3.00
CA PHE A 632 -36.52 -28.80 -4.16
C PHE A 632 -35.04 -28.70 -3.74
N GLY A 633 -34.13 -29.07 -4.65
CA GLY A 633 -32.68 -28.86 -4.48
C GLY A 633 -31.88 -30.13 -4.22
N GLN A 634 -30.61 -29.96 -3.85
CA GLN A 634 -29.66 -31.08 -3.78
C GLN A 634 -29.92 -31.98 -2.57
N GLY A 635 -30.20 -33.26 -2.82
CA GLY A 635 -30.68 -34.22 -1.82
C GLY A 635 -32.20 -34.33 -1.77
N GLY A 636 -32.92 -33.34 -2.33
CA GLY A 636 -34.35 -33.45 -2.64
C GLY A 636 -34.59 -34.13 -3.99
N ALA A 637 -35.84 -34.08 -4.46
CA ALA A 637 -36.27 -34.75 -5.67
C ALA A 637 -35.72 -34.12 -6.96
N SER A 638 -35.52 -34.95 -7.98
CA SER A 638 -35.19 -34.51 -9.34
C SER A 638 -36.46 -34.09 -10.12
N TRP A 639 -36.68 -32.78 -10.24
CA TRP A 639 -37.84 -32.20 -10.93
C TRP A 639 -37.53 -31.88 -12.41
N LYS A 640 -38.49 -32.11 -13.31
CA LYS A 640 -38.41 -31.75 -14.75
C LYS A 640 -39.73 -31.17 -15.25
N TRP A 641 -39.67 -30.16 -16.11
CA TRP A 641 -40.88 -29.66 -16.79
C TRP A 641 -41.38 -30.66 -17.82
N MET A 642 -42.65 -31.04 -17.70
CA MET A 642 -43.31 -32.00 -18.57
C MET A 642 -44.66 -31.46 -19.03
N LYS A 643 -44.94 -31.66 -20.32
CA LYS A 643 -46.29 -31.60 -20.87
C LYS A 643 -46.85 -33.02 -20.88
N ILE A 644 -48.03 -33.19 -20.31
CA ILE A 644 -48.70 -34.48 -20.10
C ILE A 644 -50.00 -34.46 -20.89
N ASP A 645 -50.12 -35.43 -21.81
CA ASP A 645 -51.27 -35.68 -22.66
C ASP A 645 -51.95 -37.02 -22.30
N ASP A 646 -52.96 -37.44 -23.09
CA ASP A 646 -53.64 -38.74 -22.94
C ASP A 646 -54.21 -39.00 -21.52
N ILE A 647 -54.84 -37.98 -20.94
CA ILE A 647 -55.52 -38.07 -19.65
C ILE A 647 -56.76 -38.97 -19.80
N GLN A 648 -56.80 -40.06 -19.03
CA GLN A 648 -57.89 -41.05 -19.05
C GLN A 648 -58.96 -40.75 -17.99
N PHE A 649 -58.53 -40.33 -16.81
CA PHE A 649 -59.40 -39.86 -15.72
C PHE A 649 -58.66 -38.92 -14.78
N ILE A 650 -59.43 -38.10 -14.07
CA ILE A 650 -58.96 -37.26 -12.96
C ILE A 650 -59.87 -37.56 -11.76
N GLU A 651 -59.29 -37.87 -10.61
CA GLU A 651 -60.03 -38.29 -9.41
C GLU A 651 -59.45 -37.65 -8.15
N CYS A 652 -60.33 -37.25 -7.23
CA CYS A 652 -59.94 -36.80 -5.89
C CYS A 652 -60.26 -37.88 -4.86
N GLN A 653 -59.24 -38.56 -4.35
CA GLN A 653 -59.36 -39.45 -3.19
C GLN A 653 -58.03 -39.57 -2.42
N PRO A 654 -58.05 -39.85 -1.10
CA PRO A 654 -56.84 -40.19 -0.35
C PRO A 654 -56.24 -41.49 -0.91
N SER A 655 -54.94 -41.48 -1.23
CA SER A 655 -54.29 -42.59 -1.93
C SER A 655 -53.02 -43.05 -1.22
N VAL A 656 -52.87 -44.35 -0.95
CA VAL A 656 -51.74 -44.86 -0.15
C VAL A 656 -50.37 -44.59 -0.79
N ALA A 657 -50.30 -44.44 -2.12
CA ALA A 657 -49.05 -44.09 -2.81
C ALA A 657 -48.69 -42.58 -2.72
N PHE A 658 -49.54 -41.74 -2.11
CA PHE A 658 -49.26 -40.34 -1.81
C PHE A 658 -49.50 -40.04 -0.32
N ARG A 659 -48.43 -39.72 0.43
CA ARG A 659 -48.48 -39.44 1.87
C ARG A 659 -49.24 -40.50 2.68
N MET A 660 -49.14 -41.78 2.27
CA MET A 660 -49.89 -42.92 2.85
C MET A 660 -51.41 -42.71 2.97
N GLY A 661 -51.99 -41.83 2.15
CA GLY A 661 -53.41 -41.50 2.20
C GLY A 661 -53.84 -40.68 3.43
N THR A 662 -52.92 -39.97 4.11
CA THR A 662 -53.30 -39.11 5.26
C THR A 662 -54.06 -37.84 4.84
N GLU A 663 -54.01 -37.46 3.57
CA GLU A 663 -54.59 -36.24 3.01
C GLU A 663 -55.30 -36.58 1.68
N PRO A 664 -56.46 -35.96 1.36
CA PRO A 664 -57.06 -36.07 0.04
C PRO A 664 -56.22 -35.32 -0.98
N CYS A 665 -56.00 -35.94 -2.14
CA CYS A 665 -55.23 -35.38 -3.25
C CYS A 665 -55.96 -35.65 -4.57
N VAL A 666 -55.76 -34.76 -5.55
CA VAL A 666 -56.22 -35.02 -6.92
C VAL A 666 -55.12 -35.78 -7.66
N MET A 667 -55.50 -36.88 -8.30
CA MET A 667 -54.62 -37.66 -9.18
C MET A 667 -55.11 -37.59 -10.63
N VAL A 668 -54.16 -37.52 -11.55
CA VAL A 668 -54.37 -37.52 -13.01
C VAL A 668 -53.73 -38.77 -13.57
N CYS A 669 -54.49 -39.59 -14.30
CA CYS A 669 -54.03 -40.86 -14.84
C CYS A 669 -53.89 -40.79 -16.36
N THR A 670 -52.74 -41.20 -16.90
CA THR A 670 -52.52 -41.40 -18.36
C THR A 670 -52.37 -42.88 -18.68
N SER A 671 -52.22 -43.24 -19.97
CA SER A 671 -51.86 -44.63 -20.35
C SER A 671 -50.48 -45.11 -19.83
N LYS A 672 -49.67 -44.22 -19.23
CA LYS A 672 -48.26 -44.47 -18.89
C LYS A 672 -47.93 -44.26 -17.41
N ALA A 673 -48.54 -43.28 -16.74
CA ALA A 673 -48.28 -42.99 -15.32
C ALA A 673 -49.46 -42.30 -14.59
N LEU A 674 -49.41 -42.37 -13.26
CA LEU A 674 -50.30 -41.69 -12.33
C LEU A 674 -49.58 -40.49 -11.69
N TYR A 675 -50.17 -39.30 -11.82
CA TYR A 675 -49.62 -38.03 -11.37
C TYR A 675 -50.43 -37.48 -10.19
N TYR A 676 -49.82 -37.37 -9.02
CA TYR A 676 -50.41 -36.72 -7.86
C TYR A 676 -50.16 -35.21 -7.89
N LEU A 677 -51.24 -34.42 -7.93
CA LEU A 677 -51.20 -32.96 -7.94
C LEU A 677 -50.95 -32.43 -6.52
N THR A 678 -50.02 -31.47 -6.39
CA THR A 678 -49.66 -30.85 -5.10
C THR A 678 -50.01 -29.36 -5.07
N VAL A 679 -49.05 -28.49 -5.35
CA VAL A 679 -49.24 -27.03 -5.41
C VAL A 679 -49.45 -26.60 -6.86
N PRO A 680 -50.54 -25.87 -7.20
CA PRO A 680 -50.74 -25.32 -8.54
C PRO A 680 -49.72 -24.21 -8.85
N HIS A 681 -49.58 -23.84 -10.11
CA HIS A 681 -48.85 -22.62 -10.49
C HIS A 681 -49.53 -21.38 -9.84
N PRO A 682 -48.80 -20.36 -9.38
CA PRO A 682 -49.39 -19.16 -8.76
C PRO A 682 -50.50 -18.54 -9.62
N ASP A 683 -50.24 -18.35 -10.91
CA ASP A 683 -51.21 -17.75 -11.86
C ASP A 683 -52.42 -18.66 -12.15
N TYR A 684 -52.33 -19.95 -11.80
CA TYR A 684 -53.42 -20.92 -11.91
C TYR A 684 -54.18 -21.12 -10.59
N HIS A 685 -53.68 -20.59 -9.47
CA HIS A 685 -54.19 -20.88 -8.13
C HIS A 685 -55.68 -20.58 -7.96
N ASP A 686 -56.14 -19.39 -8.37
CA ASP A 686 -57.54 -18.98 -8.22
C ASP A 686 -58.50 -19.75 -9.16
N THR A 687 -58.00 -20.25 -10.29
CA THR A 687 -58.76 -21.14 -11.20
C THR A 687 -58.83 -22.55 -10.63
N TRP A 688 -57.74 -23.06 -10.04
CA TRP A 688 -57.72 -24.34 -9.35
C TRP A 688 -58.61 -24.36 -8.10
N VAL A 689 -58.60 -23.28 -7.31
CA VAL A 689 -59.46 -23.14 -6.12
C VAL A 689 -60.96 -23.06 -6.48
N ARG A 690 -61.32 -22.59 -7.68
CA ARG A 690 -62.69 -22.69 -8.19
C ARG A 690 -63.01 -24.10 -8.72
N THR A 691 -62.12 -24.68 -9.52
CA THR A 691 -62.19 -26.08 -9.99
C THR A 691 -62.49 -27.06 -8.83
N LEU A 692 -61.68 -27.02 -7.75
CA LEU A 692 -61.88 -27.87 -6.58
C LEU A 692 -63.26 -27.70 -5.92
N LYS A 693 -63.75 -26.47 -5.82
CA LYS A 693 -65.08 -26.15 -5.26
C LYS A 693 -66.23 -26.58 -6.17
N SER A 694 -66.01 -26.63 -7.49
CA SER A 694 -67.02 -27.04 -8.45
C SER A 694 -67.10 -28.57 -8.56
N VAL A 695 -65.96 -29.25 -8.75
CA VAL A 695 -65.91 -30.69 -9.03
C VAL A 695 -65.97 -31.54 -7.76
N TRP A 696 -65.32 -31.11 -6.67
CA TRP A 696 -65.26 -31.85 -5.41
C TRP A 696 -65.64 -30.99 -4.18
N PRO A 697 -66.84 -30.37 -4.12
CA PRO A 697 -67.28 -29.47 -3.05
C PRO A 697 -67.31 -30.06 -1.61
N LYS A 698 -67.00 -31.35 -1.46
CA LYS A 698 -66.95 -32.07 -0.17
C LYS A 698 -65.53 -32.45 0.26
N GLU A 699 -64.56 -32.40 -0.65
CA GLU A 699 -63.18 -32.81 -0.38
C GLU A 699 -62.30 -31.58 -0.10
N ASN A 700 -61.66 -31.56 1.07
CA ASN A 700 -60.82 -30.44 1.48
C ASN A 700 -59.37 -30.61 0.99
N VAL A 701 -59.16 -30.45 -0.32
CA VAL A 701 -57.86 -30.59 -0.99
C VAL A 701 -57.01 -29.32 -0.80
N ASP A 702 -55.96 -29.41 0.02
CA ASP A 702 -55.04 -28.30 0.33
C ASP A 702 -53.61 -28.84 0.51
N VAL A 703 -53.07 -29.44 -0.56
CA VAL A 703 -51.81 -30.20 -0.55
C VAL A 703 -50.59 -29.26 -0.55
N LYS A 704 -50.26 -28.77 0.64
CA LYS A 704 -49.13 -27.85 0.87
C LYS A 704 -47.76 -28.54 0.86
N PRO A 705 -46.66 -27.81 0.58
CA PRO A 705 -45.31 -28.25 0.88
C PRO A 705 -45.16 -28.60 2.36
N TRP A 706 -44.41 -29.64 2.68
CA TRP A 706 -44.23 -30.05 4.07
C TRP A 706 -43.27 -29.09 4.79
N PRO A 707 -43.55 -28.67 6.04
CA PRO A 707 -42.70 -27.74 6.78
C PRO A 707 -41.27 -28.25 6.96
N LEU A 708 -40.31 -27.31 6.97
CA LEU A 708 -38.89 -27.54 7.23
C LEU A 708 -38.56 -27.45 8.73
N GLU A 709 -39.46 -27.97 9.57
CA GLU A 709 -39.33 -28.06 11.02
C GLU A 709 -40.34 -29.08 11.59
N GLY A 710 -39.99 -29.70 12.73
CA GLY A 710 -40.84 -30.66 13.43
C GLY A 710 -40.52 -32.15 13.20
N CYS A 711 -41.23 -33.01 13.92
CA CYS A 711 -41.02 -34.45 13.92
C CYS A 711 -41.36 -35.09 12.55
N ARG A 712 -40.66 -36.18 12.20
CA ARG A 712 -40.90 -36.92 10.96
C ARG A 712 -42.36 -37.37 10.81
N PRO A 713 -43.02 -37.13 9.66
CA PRO A 713 -44.41 -37.51 9.47
C PRO A 713 -44.59 -39.02 9.38
N THR A 714 -45.78 -39.49 9.77
CA THR A 714 -46.17 -40.91 9.83
C THR A 714 -46.13 -41.61 8.47
N TRP A 715 -46.18 -40.87 7.36
CA TRP A 715 -46.07 -41.41 6.01
C TRP A 715 -44.63 -41.57 5.49
N TRP A 716 -43.62 -41.01 6.18
CA TRP A 716 -42.22 -41.10 5.75
C TRP A 716 -41.65 -42.49 6.08
N SER A 717 -41.11 -43.18 5.07
CA SER A 717 -40.61 -44.55 5.21
C SER A 717 -39.60 -44.69 6.36
N ALA A 718 -39.80 -45.72 7.19
CA ALA A 718 -38.87 -46.06 8.28
C ALA A 718 -37.48 -46.47 7.76
N GLU A 719 -37.37 -46.91 6.50
CA GLU A 719 -36.11 -47.23 5.82
C GLU A 719 -35.25 -45.98 5.58
N TYR A 720 -35.88 -44.82 5.34
CA TYR A 720 -35.22 -43.54 5.08
C TYR A 720 -35.34 -42.58 6.27
N LYS A 721 -35.45 -43.10 7.50
CA LYS A 721 -35.56 -42.30 8.73
C LYS A 721 -34.40 -41.31 8.91
N ASP A 722 -33.19 -41.72 8.54
CA ASP A 722 -31.95 -40.96 8.77
C ASP A 722 -31.78 -39.80 7.76
N ASP A 723 -32.68 -39.70 6.78
CA ASP A 723 -32.78 -38.58 5.83
C ASP A 723 -33.69 -37.45 6.33
N TRP A 724 -34.42 -37.63 7.44
CA TRP A 724 -35.24 -36.56 8.01
C TRP A 724 -34.39 -35.54 8.76
N PRO A 725 -34.31 -34.26 8.34
CA PRO A 725 -33.31 -33.33 8.87
C PRO A 725 -33.50 -32.91 10.34
N PHE A 726 -34.63 -33.26 10.96
CA PHE A 726 -35.10 -32.67 12.21
C PHE A 726 -35.33 -33.68 13.35
N ASP A 727 -35.15 -34.99 13.13
CA ASP A 727 -35.31 -36.07 14.14
C ASP A 727 -34.10 -36.14 15.11
N ALA A 728 -33.60 -34.99 15.58
CA ALA A 728 -32.22 -34.84 16.08
C ALA A 728 -32.04 -34.13 17.44
N GLN A 729 -32.93 -34.35 18.44
CA GLN A 729 -32.66 -33.86 19.80
C GLN A 729 -33.31 -34.60 20.99
N GLU A 730 -33.51 -35.92 20.95
CA GLU A 730 -34.13 -36.65 22.09
C GLU A 730 -33.46 -37.98 22.46
N ASP A 731 -32.15 -37.94 22.78
CA ASP A 731 -31.42 -39.13 23.29
C ASP A 731 -30.21 -38.77 24.19
N LYS A 732 -30.43 -37.95 25.24
CA LYS A 732 -29.34 -37.47 26.12
C LYS A 732 -29.57 -37.38 27.64
N ASP A 733 -30.80 -37.51 28.15
CA ASP A 733 -31.06 -37.31 29.59
C ASP A 733 -31.39 -38.58 30.42
N PHE A 734 -31.63 -39.73 29.80
CA PHE A 734 -31.83 -41.00 30.52
C PHE A 734 -30.50 -41.73 30.80
N GLY A 735 -29.64 -41.10 31.61
CA GLY A 735 -28.29 -41.61 31.91
C GLY A 735 -27.79 -41.42 33.36
N ARG A 736 -28.62 -40.92 34.29
CA ARG A 736 -28.26 -40.75 35.72
C ARG A 736 -29.47 -40.83 36.67
N LEU A 737 -29.90 -42.04 37.05
CA LEU A 737 -30.78 -42.22 38.23
C LEU A 737 -30.81 -43.67 38.77
N SER A 738 -29.65 -44.22 39.13
CA SER A 738 -29.49 -45.38 40.03
C SER A 738 -28.07 -45.46 40.58
#